data_AF-A0A7X6M9L7-F1
#
_entry.id   AF-A0A7X6M9L7-F1
#
_cell.length_a   1.000
_cell.length_b   1.000
_cell.length_c   1.000
_cell.angle_alpha   90.00
_cell.angle_beta   90.00
_cell.angle_gamma   90.00
#
_symmetry.space_group_name_H-M   'P 1'
#
loop_
_entity.id
_entity.type
_entity.pdbx_description
1 polymer ?
#
loop_
_entity_poly.entity_id
_entity_poly.type
_entity_poly.pdbx_seq_one_letter_code
_entity_poly.pdbx_strand_id
1 'polypeptide(L)'
;MNAVSPICLVDLAPALRWSRSPDVAPLLHHDRLIDGWWHSLPVARVLDIAGPPWLAHGIARLALEQWSHLPLAEFLPSLRTQLVDCSDLSEPVRGAVVATAGDWERLISTSPQEIGAWPLADCDPMDILSTVAWRALQPCCELPGGPTPSPALMMEAVRTIAHWLPDSAPEHVHSALEYLTAATGSGAGGEGSGHASPPQTPATRAIRTLRALRAQRGEESEPSGAPLREQAATAMVSSAAMIPGSALHTEAVGGDGAHSEGAGDLRSQFRSSLLGPGRTLRRPSFGPPKAMRPDHAEERPPAPALGQHPLVDLVEEMFRSWPDLERTVAAERLFATDPISIRVLSEQIAVDVTEIRSAQRKVEERLLRWLNAPEGAAVTKHLRELSEQLGAATTIDRLINAHPDHPVDVPTLNTPLWRVIITLFTDRRMHNGWLIADDPNRLRWQTRELLGDAPSMTEAGIRLSRIGIRQQELRAWLLSTPGVSLRDGHVFTDPSVPMEMPTNHPGHTAPEDSGATTENGLPIRRRMDAQPSAAPADPDPAPAHQHSPGPEQAPAAFGAAALDPHRVVPLGPAPGQAHGLPPTSPIAPPAPPSRTGASDPATAARCFRAPDGRWWHRIDITADHLNGAPVAVPTGYATHLGLQPGRLLCLTAPGADLLVLVWRDQPAFDSLRPLLRRQAAQPGDRVFITVAGDRLDARKLPATDLSGYSPTARALHLSGYTAPASTEDALKILSRRITDSDDEAFADPQSLVDLLSLRGDNDIAAELRAGMFAAH
;
A
#
# COMPACT_ATOMS: atom_id res chain seq x y z
N MET A 1 9.48 -13.33 -0.14
CA MET A 1 8.31 -12.61 -0.70
C MET A 1 8.70 -11.16 -0.77
N ASN A 2 8.92 -10.70 -2.00
CA ASN A 2 9.85 -9.62 -2.23
C ASN A 2 9.17 -8.28 -2.01
N ALA A 3 9.85 -7.35 -1.35
CA ALA A 3 9.40 -5.97 -1.34
C ALA A 3 9.36 -5.50 -2.79
N VAL A 4 8.23 -4.92 -3.23
CA VAL A 4 8.15 -4.27 -4.53
C VAL A 4 9.04 -3.03 -4.46
N SER A 5 10.29 -3.20 -4.89
CA SER A 5 11.27 -2.12 -4.93
C SER A 5 10.71 -0.97 -5.76
N PRO A 6 10.76 0.29 -5.28
CA PRO A 6 10.21 1.44 -5.99
C PRO A 6 11.00 1.84 -7.25
N ILE A 7 11.93 0.98 -7.69
CA ILE A 7 12.74 1.09 -8.89
C ILE A 7 11.80 1.18 -10.09
N CYS A 8 11.71 2.36 -10.70
CA CYS A 8 11.09 2.55 -12.00
C CYS A 8 12.12 2.19 -13.10
N LEU A 9 11.71 2.04 -14.36
CA LEU A 9 12.67 1.68 -15.42
C LEU A 9 13.78 2.74 -15.57
N VAL A 10 13.44 3.99 -15.29
CA VAL A 10 14.34 5.17 -15.24
C VAL A 10 15.40 5.11 -14.11
N ASP A 11 15.29 4.15 -13.19
CA ASP A 11 16.30 3.82 -12.17
C ASP A 11 17.19 2.63 -12.59
N LEU A 12 16.62 1.67 -13.32
CA LEU A 12 17.35 0.53 -13.88
C LEU A 12 18.21 0.93 -15.09
N ALA A 13 17.69 1.84 -15.93
CA ALA A 13 18.35 2.41 -17.10
C ALA A 13 18.39 3.95 -16.99
N PRO A 14 19.35 4.54 -16.24
CA PRO A 14 19.38 5.96 -15.93
C PRO A 14 19.45 6.89 -17.15
N ALA A 15 19.92 6.41 -18.31
CA ALA A 15 19.95 7.14 -19.56
C ALA A 15 18.56 7.68 -19.98
N LEU A 16 17.48 6.98 -19.60
CA LEU A 16 16.10 7.40 -19.84
C LEU A 16 15.75 8.75 -19.19
N ARG A 17 16.44 9.17 -18.12
CA ARG A 17 16.23 10.46 -17.41
C ARG A 17 16.42 11.68 -18.30
N TRP A 18 17.11 11.54 -19.42
CA TRP A 18 17.39 12.61 -20.39
C TRP A 18 16.78 12.35 -21.77
N SER A 19 15.98 11.29 -21.90
CA SER A 19 15.21 10.97 -23.10
C SER A 19 14.00 11.90 -23.26
N ARG A 20 13.52 12.08 -24.51
CA ARG A 20 12.23 12.72 -24.75
C ARG A 20 11.16 11.64 -24.85
N SER A 21 9.99 11.88 -24.26
CA SER A 21 8.86 10.94 -24.31
C SER A 21 8.54 10.41 -25.72
N PRO A 22 8.44 11.22 -26.80
CA PRO A 22 8.14 10.70 -28.15
C PRO A 22 9.23 9.78 -28.74
N ASP A 23 10.47 9.86 -28.27
CA ASP A 23 11.58 9.03 -28.77
C ASP A 23 11.59 7.63 -28.11
N VAL A 24 10.91 7.49 -26.96
CA VAL A 24 10.84 6.27 -26.13
C VAL A 24 9.47 5.61 -26.16
N ALA A 25 8.38 6.37 -26.24
CA ALA A 25 7.01 5.85 -26.24
C ALA A 25 6.76 4.76 -27.30
N PRO A 26 7.22 4.87 -28.57
CA PRO A 26 7.03 3.82 -29.57
C PRO A 26 7.79 2.51 -29.28
N LEU A 27 8.74 2.54 -28.34
CA LEU A 27 9.59 1.40 -27.96
C LEU A 27 9.10 0.71 -26.68
N LEU A 28 8.33 1.43 -25.85
CA LEU A 28 7.76 0.96 -24.57
C LEU A 28 6.22 1.01 -24.54
N HIS A 29 5.55 1.16 -25.68
CA HIS A 29 4.08 1.12 -25.78
C HIS A 29 3.55 -0.27 -25.42
N HIS A 30 2.51 -0.31 -24.60
CA HIS A 30 1.78 -1.54 -24.26
C HIS A 30 0.38 -1.17 -23.77
N ASP A 31 -0.67 -1.74 -24.37
CA ASP A 31 -2.07 -1.30 -24.19
C ASP A 31 -2.63 -1.40 -22.76
N ARG A 32 -1.89 -2.06 -21.85
CA ARG A 32 -2.21 -2.21 -20.41
C ARG A 32 -1.36 -1.33 -19.48
N LEU A 33 -0.44 -0.53 -20.02
CA LEU A 33 0.41 0.40 -19.26
C LEU A 33 -0.01 1.85 -19.55
N ILE A 34 0.33 2.77 -18.64
CA ILE A 34 0.07 4.20 -18.79
C ILE A 34 1.16 4.89 -19.61
N ASP A 35 0.84 6.00 -20.28
CA ASP A 35 1.84 6.82 -20.96
C ASP A 35 2.95 7.26 -19.98
N GLY A 36 4.21 7.18 -20.42
CA GLY A 36 5.36 7.59 -19.62
C GLY A 36 5.67 6.68 -18.41
N TRP A 37 5.06 5.49 -18.32
CA TRP A 37 5.16 4.58 -17.17
C TRP A 37 6.59 4.31 -16.67
N TRP A 38 7.60 4.42 -17.54
CA TRP A 38 9.01 4.21 -17.18
C TRP A 38 9.52 5.16 -16.09
N HIS A 39 8.85 6.30 -15.86
CA HIS A 39 9.11 7.25 -14.78
C HIS A 39 8.29 7.04 -13.49
N SER A 40 7.22 6.24 -13.54
CA SER A 40 6.13 6.28 -12.53
C SER A 40 5.60 4.92 -12.07
N LEU A 41 5.86 3.83 -12.81
CA LEU A 41 5.45 2.48 -12.46
C LEU A 41 6.66 1.64 -12.01
N PRO A 42 6.64 1.02 -10.81
CA PRO A 42 7.70 0.13 -10.38
C PRO A 42 7.89 -1.06 -11.35
N VAL A 43 9.14 -1.41 -11.67
CA VAL A 43 9.48 -2.43 -12.67
C VAL A 43 8.80 -3.78 -12.38
N ALA A 44 8.73 -4.20 -11.12
CA ALA A 44 8.00 -5.42 -10.73
C ALA A 44 6.52 -5.40 -11.17
N ARG A 45 5.86 -4.23 -11.12
CA ARG A 45 4.46 -4.10 -11.57
C ARG A 45 4.31 -4.04 -13.09
N VAL A 46 5.34 -3.60 -13.81
CA VAL A 46 5.41 -3.71 -15.29
C VAL A 46 5.50 -5.19 -15.69
N LEU A 47 6.33 -5.94 -14.97
CA LEU A 47 6.56 -7.37 -15.19
C LEU A 47 5.30 -8.22 -14.93
N ASP A 48 4.49 -7.87 -13.91
CA ASP A 48 3.15 -8.45 -13.70
C ASP A 48 2.19 -8.27 -14.90
N ILE A 49 2.31 -7.16 -15.64
CA ILE A 49 1.29 -6.69 -16.60
C ILE A 49 1.64 -7.05 -18.06
N ALA A 50 2.92 -6.94 -18.42
CA ALA A 50 3.43 -7.14 -19.78
C ALA A 50 4.38 -8.35 -19.93
N GLY A 51 4.86 -8.90 -18.81
CA GLY A 51 5.75 -10.06 -18.78
C GLY A 51 7.25 -9.72 -18.92
N PRO A 52 8.15 -10.52 -18.32
CA PRO A 52 9.59 -10.35 -18.48
C PRO A 52 10.13 -10.36 -19.92
N PRO A 53 9.64 -11.22 -20.85
CA PRO A 53 10.18 -11.24 -22.21
C PRO A 53 9.96 -9.92 -22.95
N TRP A 54 8.78 -9.32 -22.79
CA TRP A 54 8.44 -8.03 -23.40
C TRP A 54 9.33 -6.91 -22.87
N LEU A 55 9.49 -6.80 -21.55
CA LEU A 55 10.29 -5.72 -20.97
C LEU A 55 11.77 -5.85 -21.33
N ALA A 56 12.33 -7.07 -21.30
CA ALA A 56 13.71 -7.31 -21.72
C ALA A 56 13.94 -6.97 -23.20
N HIS A 57 12.99 -7.29 -24.09
CA HIS A 57 13.06 -6.93 -25.50
C HIS A 57 12.94 -5.41 -25.72
N GLY A 58 12.02 -4.73 -25.03
CA GLY A 58 11.88 -3.26 -25.08
C GLY A 58 13.14 -2.52 -24.60
N ILE A 59 13.78 -3.00 -23.54
CA ILE A 59 15.07 -2.48 -23.05
C ILE A 59 16.19 -2.70 -24.08
N ALA A 60 16.24 -3.86 -24.74
CA ALA A 60 17.22 -4.14 -25.79
C ALA A 60 17.00 -3.27 -27.05
N ARG A 61 15.75 -3.00 -27.41
CA ARG A 61 15.39 -2.04 -28.47
C ARG A 61 15.83 -0.62 -28.13
N LEU A 62 15.59 -0.15 -26.91
CA LEU A 62 16.09 1.16 -26.45
C LEU A 62 17.62 1.26 -26.53
N ALA A 63 18.34 0.23 -26.06
CA ALA A 63 19.79 0.18 -26.15
C ALA A 63 20.28 0.29 -27.62
N LEU A 64 19.65 -0.44 -28.55
CA LEU A 64 20.08 -0.47 -29.95
C LEU A 64 19.62 0.76 -30.77
N GLU A 65 18.41 1.27 -30.54
CA GLU A 65 17.80 2.33 -31.36
C GLU A 65 18.14 3.74 -30.86
N GLN A 66 18.35 3.93 -29.55
CA GLN A 66 18.56 5.26 -28.95
C GLN A 66 19.95 5.43 -28.28
N TRP A 67 20.56 4.37 -27.75
CA TRP A 67 21.85 4.44 -27.02
C TRP A 67 22.92 3.50 -27.59
N SER A 68 22.93 3.30 -28.91
CA SER A 68 23.78 2.30 -29.59
C SER A 68 25.29 2.43 -29.33
N HIS A 69 25.76 3.63 -29.02
CA HIS A 69 27.15 3.98 -28.73
C HIS A 69 27.56 3.79 -27.26
N LEU A 70 26.61 3.50 -26.36
CA LEU A 70 26.84 3.44 -24.92
C LEU A 70 27.11 1.99 -24.48
N PRO A 71 28.15 1.70 -23.68
CA PRO A 71 28.38 0.36 -23.13
C PRO A 71 27.18 -0.16 -22.33
N LEU A 72 26.89 -1.46 -22.41
CA LEU A 72 25.72 -2.05 -21.74
C LEU A 72 25.74 -1.83 -20.22
N ALA A 73 26.91 -1.88 -19.59
CA ALA A 73 27.13 -1.61 -18.17
C ALA A 73 27.08 -0.12 -17.79
N GLU A 74 26.88 0.79 -18.75
CA GLU A 74 26.57 2.20 -18.52
C GLU A 74 25.09 2.50 -18.79
N PHE A 75 24.50 1.83 -19.79
CA PHE A 75 23.06 1.86 -20.03
C PHE A 75 22.27 1.18 -18.89
N LEU A 76 22.74 0.04 -18.39
CA LEU A 76 22.16 -0.78 -17.32
C LEU A 76 23.21 -1.04 -16.20
N PRO A 77 23.39 -0.10 -15.25
CA PRO A 77 24.47 -0.21 -14.26
C PRO A 77 24.39 -1.43 -13.33
N SER A 78 23.20 -2.02 -13.16
CA SER A 78 23.01 -3.24 -12.34
C SER A 78 23.84 -4.42 -12.81
N LEU A 79 24.12 -4.53 -14.12
CA LEU A 79 24.96 -5.58 -14.71
C LEU A 79 26.35 -5.69 -14.05
N ARG A 80 26.93 -4.58 -13.57
CA ARG A 80 28.24 -4.56 -12.89
C ARG A 80 28.24 -5.27 -11.53
N THR A 81 27.07 -5.57 -10.98
CA THR A 81 26.92 -6.31 -9.71
C THR A 81 26.56 -7.79 -9.93
N GLN A 82 26.48 -8.24 -11.18
CA GLN A 82 26.07 -9.59 -11.54
C GLN A 82 27.28 -10.41 -12.00
N LEU A 83 27.64 -11.43 -11.20
CA LEU A 83 28.54 -12.50 -11.63
C LEU A 83 27.73 -13.50 -12.45
N VAL A 84 28.02 -13.58 -13.74
CA VAL A 84 27.34 -14.46 -14.70
C VAL A 84 28.41 -15.26 -15.45
N ASP A 85 28.31 -16.59 -15.40
CA ASP A 85 29.06 -17.44 -16.32
C ASP A 85 28.37 -17.38 -17.70
N CYS A 86 29.15 -17.32 -18.77
CA CYS A 86 28.60 -17.45 -20.12
C CYS A 86 28.02 -18.85 -20.37
N SER A 87 28.41 -19.87 -19.58
CA SER A 87 27.79 -21.21 -19.63
C SER A 87 26.28 -21.19 -19.32
N ASP A 88 25.84 -20.28 -18.44
CA ASP A 88 24.43 -20.02 -18.08
C ASP A 88 23.60 -19.41 -19.22
N LEU A 89 24.19 -19.06 -20.38
CA LEU A 89 23.43 -18.48 -21.49
C LEU A 89 22.82 -19.61 -22.35
N SER A 90 21.62 -19.36 -22.89
CA SER A 90 21.01 -20.29 -23.86
C SER A 90 21.71 -20.22 -25.22
N GLU A 91 21.71 -21.33 -25.96
CA GLU A 91 22.06 -21.31 -27.38
C GLU A 91 20.92 -20.69 -28.20
N PRO A 92 21.21 -19.94 -29.28
CA PRO A 92 22.53 -19.66 -29.88
C PRO A 92 23.34 -18.51 -29.26
N VAL A 93 22.80 -17.79 -28.26
CA VAL A 93 23.47 -16.60 -27.68
C VAL A 93 24.79 -16.96 -27.00
N ARG A 94 24.85 -18.09 -26.29
CA ARG A 94 26.09 -18.57 -25.65
C ARG A 94 27.23 -18.77 -26.64
N GLY A 95 27.02 -19.58 -27.69
CA GLY A 95 28.04 -19.83 -28.71
C GLY A 95 28.55 -18.54 -29.37
N ALA A 96 27.66 -17.56 -29.59
CA ALA A 96 28.03 -16.24 -30.09
C ALA A 96 28.91 -15.46 -29.09
N VAL A 97 28.46 -15.29 -27.85
CA VAL A 97 29.19 -14.53 -26.80
C VAL A 97 30.58 -15.12 -26.55
N VAL A 98 30.69 -16.45 -26.45
CA VAL A 98 31.98 -17.15 -26.25
C VAL A 98 32.92 -16.97 -27.46
N ALA A 99 32.38 -16.87 -28.68
CA ALA A 99 33.19 -16.66 -29.89
C ALA A 99 33.64 -15.21 -30.11
N THR A 100 33.03 -14.21 -29.44
CA THR A 100 33.27 -12.78 -29.71
C THR A 100 33.80 -12.02 -28.50
N ALA A 101 33.02 -11.96 -27.41
CA ALA A 101 33.39 -11.33 -26.14
C ALA A 101 34.34 -12.23 -25.34
N GLY A 102 34.09 -13.55 -25.36
CA GLY A 102 34.79 -14.55 -24.56
C GLY A 102 34.22 -14.68 -23.14
N ASP A 103 33.94 -13.55 -22.48
CA ASP A 103 33.41 -13.48 -21.12
C ASP A 103 32.32 -12.40 -20.93
N TRP A 104 31.70 -12.41 -19.74
CA TRP A 104 30.61 -11.51 -19.38
C TRP A 104 31.06 -10.05 -19.15
N GLU A 105 32.24 -9.82 -18.55
CA GLU A 105 32.73 -8.47 -18.28
C GLU A 105 33.01 -7.71 -19.58
N ARG A 106 33.58 -8.40 -20.57
CA ARG A 106 33.80 -7.91 -21.93
C ARG A 106 32.50 -7.72 -22.70
N LEU A 107 31.51 -8.61 -22.54
CA LEU A 107 30.18 -8.41 -23.11
C LEU A 107 29.52 -7.14 -22.59
N ILE A 108 29.47 -6.94 -21.26
CA ILE A 108 28.77 -5.78 -20.68
C ILE A 108 29.54 -4.46 -20.84
N SER A 109 30.85 -4.50 -21.10
CA SER A 109 31.64 -3.30 -21.44
C SER A 109 31.66 -2.94 -22.93
N THR A 110 31.06 -3.78 -23.81
CA THR A 110 30.89 -3.49 -25.24
C THR A 110 29.63 -2.63 -25.48
N SER A 111 29.63 -1.78 -26.52
CA SER A 111 28.42 -1.04 -26.98
C SER A 111 27.53 -1.86 -27.93
N PRO A 112 26.20 -1.62 -28.01
CA PRO A 112 25.32 -2.26 -28.99
C PRO A 112 25.78 -2.11 -30.45
N GLN A 113 26.42 -0.99 -30.80
CA GLN A 113 26.99 -0.73 -32.12
C GLN A 113 28.17 -1.67 -32.45
N GLU A 114 29.03 -1.95 -31.47
CA GLU A 114 30.13 -2.91 -31.62
C GLU A 114 29.63 -4.36 -31.68
N ILE A 115 28.62 -4.71 -30.88
CA ILE A 115 27.93 -6.02 -30.95
C ILE A 115 27.30 -6.21 -32.34
N GLY A 116 26.75 -5.13 -32.93
CA GLY A 116 26.24 -5.11 -34.30
C GLY A 116 27.30 -5.33 -35.40
N ALA A 117 28.59 -5.23 -35.07
CA ALA A 117 29.71 -5.48 -35.98
C ALA A 117 30.37 -6.87 -35.78
N TRP A 118 29.86 -7.69 -34.84
CA TRP A 118 30.41 -9.01 -34.57
C TRP A 118 30.06 -10.06 -35.65
N PRO A 119 30.92 -11.06 -35.91
CA PRO A 119 30.65 -12.15 -36.85
C PRO A 119 29.68 -13.19 -36.24
N LEU A 120 28.40 -12.82 -36.15
CA LEU A 120 27.34 -13.69 -35.63
C LEU A 120 26.87 -14.69 -36.70
N ALA A 121 26.61 -15.94 -36.31
CA ALA A 121 26.29 -17.04 -37.23
C ALA A 121 24.84 -17.55 -37.14
N ASP A 122 24.34 -17.78 -35.92
CA ASP A 122 23.02 -18.38 -35.67
C ASP A 122 22.03 -17.44 -34.95
N CYS A 123 22.49 -16.30 -34.45
CA CYS A 123 21.71 -15.27 -33.74
C CYS A 123 21.93 -13.87 -34.33
N ASP A 124 21.05 -12.93 -33.98
CA ASP A 124 21.16 -11.52 -34.33
C ASP A 124 21.60 -10.68 -33.10
N PRO A 125 22.13 -9.45 -33.26
CA PRO A 125 22.58 -8.62 -32.13
C PRO A 125 21.48 -8.38 -31.07
N MET A 126 20.21 -8.29 -31.52
CA MET A 126 19.04 -8.15 -30.66
C MET A 126 18.84 -9.32 -29.70
N ASP A 127 19.26 -10.54 -30.08
CA ASP A 127 19.17 -11.72 -29.22
C ASP A 127 20.08 -11.54 -28.00
N ILE A 128 21.35 -11.23 -28.25
CA ILE A 128 22.37 -10.98 -27.23
C ILE A 128 21.94 -9.84 -26.30
N LEU A 129 21.50 -8.71 -26.88
CA LEU A 129 21.02 -7.55 -26.12
C LEU A 129 19.81 -7.88 -25.24
N SER A 130 18.86 -8.68 -25.74
CA SER A 130 17.68 -9.08 -24.97
C SER A 130 17.99 -10.08 -23.85
N THR A 131 18.99 -10.96 -24.04
CA THR A 131 19.52 -11.84 -22.98
C THR A 131 20.25 -11.04 -21.89
N VAL A 132 21.00 -9.98 -22.24
CA VAL A 132 21.63 -9.09 -21.25
C VAL A 132 20.57 -8.27 -20.50
N ALA A 133 19.57 -7.74 -21.19
CA ALA A 133 18.44 -7.03 -20.57
C ALA A 133 17.62 -7.94 -19.62
N TRP A 134 17.46 -9.23 -19.96
CA TRP A 134 16.85 -10.22 -19.07
C TRP A 134 17.65 -10.41 -17.78
N ARG A 135 18.99 -10.51 -17.85
CA ARG A 135 19.84 -10.55 -16.66
C ARG A 135 19.70 -9.29 -15.81
N ALA A 136 19.65 -8.10 -16.42
CA ALA A 136 19.42 -6.84 -15.71
C ALA A 136 18.10 -6.79 -14.91
N LEU A 137 17.09 -7.62 -15.27
CA LEU A 137 15.80 -7.71 -14.59
C LEU A 137 15.76 -8.73 -13.42
N GLN A 138 16.76 -9.62 -13.27
CA GLN A 138 16.81 -10.58 -12.14
C GLN A 138 16.72 -9.93 -10.74
N PRO A 139 17.29 -8.74 -10.47
CA PRO A 139 17.12 -8.07 -9.16
C PRO A 139 15.70 -7.53 -8.91
N CYS A 140 14.84 -7.47 -9.95
CA CYS A 140 13.50 -6.90 -9.87
C CYS A 140 12.40 -7.96 -9.75
N CYS A 141 12.66 -9.22 -10.09
CA CYS A 141 11.69 -10.32 -10.02
C CYS A 141 12.33 -11.72 -10.00
N GLU A 142 11.58 -12.71 -9.53
CA GLU A 142 11.95 -14.12 -9.65
C GLU A 142 11.72 -14.58 -11.10
N LEU A 143 12.75 -14.46 -11.94
CA LEU A 143 12.75 -15.02 -13.31
C LEU A 143 12.89 -16.55 -13.27
N PRO A 144 12.29 -17.28 -14.23
CA PRO A 144 12.38 -18.74 -14.27
C PRO A 144 13.84 -19.22 -14.39
N GLY A 145 14.17 -20.24 -13.60
CA GLY A 145 15.50 -20.84 -13.57
C GLY A 145 15.82 -21.70 -14.79
N GLY A 146 17.11 -22.01 -14.96
CA GLY A 146 17.66 -22.64 -16.16
C GLY A 146 18.52 -21.65 -16.97
N PRO A 147 18.98 -22.04 -18.16
CA PRO A 147 19.83 -21.18 -18.99
C PRO A 147 19.08 -19.93 -19.47
N THR A 148 19.73 -18.79 -19.34
CA THR A 148 19.25 -17.44 -19.66
C THR A 148 18.70 -17.38 -21.09
N PRO A 149 17.39 -17.16 -21.32
CA PRO A 149 16.80 -17.15 -22.65
C PRO A 149 17.23 -15.91 -23.47
N SER A 150 16.95 -15.94 -24.78
CA SER A 150 16.79 -14.73 -25.61
C SER A 150 15.29 -14.40 -25.72
N PRO A 151 14.82 -13.33 -25.05
CA PRO A 151 13.46 -12.82 -25.23
C PRO A 151 13.11 -12.48 -26.68
N ALA A 152 14.08 -12.00 -27.48
CA ALA A 152 13.87 -11.76 -28.91
C ALA A 152 13.56 -13.08 -29.66
N LEU A 153 14.31 -14.16 -29.42
CA LEU A 153 14.01 -15.48 -29.98
C LEU A 153 12.71 -16.08 -29.44
N MET A 154 12.35 -15.83 -28.17
CA MET A 154 11.06 -16.25 -27.62
C MET A 154 9.89 -15.59 -28.35
N MET A 155 9.92 -14.26 -28.51
CA MET A 155 8.91 -13.52 -29.26
C MET A 155 8.86 -13.96 -30.72
N GLU A 156 10.01 -14.15 -31.37
CA GLU A 156 10.07 -14.54 -32.77
C GLU A 156 9.58 -15.98 -32.98
N ALA A 157 9.83 -16.88 -32.04
CA ALA A 157 9.24 -18.22 -32.04
C ALA A 157 7.71 -18.17 -31.91
N VAL A 158 7.15 -17.33 -31.03
CA VAL A 158 5.69 -17.17 -30.90
C VAL A 158 5.07 -16.54 -32.15
N ARG A 159 5.68 -15.48 -32.72
CA ARG A 159 5.27 -14.90 -34.01
C ARG A 159 5.34 -15.91 -35.15
N THR A 160 6.39 -16.73 -35.19
CA THR A 160 6.53 -17.82 -36.18
C THR A 160 5.42 -18.85 -36.00
N ILE A 161 5.14 -19.32 -34.78
CA ILE A 161 4.06 -20.30 -34.53
C ILE A 161 2.70 -19.70 -34.94
N ALA A 162 2.44 -18.42 -34.64
CA ALA A 162 1.22 -17.74 -35.07
C ALA A 162 1.08 -17.68 -36.59
N HIS A 163 2.15 -17.32 -37.31
CA HIS A 163 2.14 -17.21 -38.77
C HIS A 163 1.97 -18.56 -39.50
N TRP A 164 2.43 -19.66 -38.87
CA TRP A 164 2.34 -21.01 -39.43
C TRP A 164 1.15 -21.83 -38.90
N LEU A 165 0.30 -21.27 -38.03
CA LEU A 165 -0.90 -21.94 -37.53
C LEU A 165 -2.07 -21.75 -38.52
N PRO A 166 -2.63 -22.82 -39.12
CA PRO A 166 -3.77 -22.71 -40.02
C PRO A 166 -5.07 -22.44 -39.24
N ASP A 167 -6.03 -21.75 -39.87
CA ASP A 167 -7.37 -21.48 -39.32
C ASP A 167 -8.19 -22.75 -38.97
N SER A 168 -7.76 -23.91 -39.47
CA SER A 168 -8.35 -25.21 -39.19
C SER A 168 -7.69 -25.94 -38.01
N ALA A 169 -6.87 -25.27 -37.20
CA ALA A 169 -6.25 -25.87 -36.03
C ALA A 169 -7.27 -26.04 -34.87
N PRO A 170 -7.10 -27.04 -34.00
CA PRO A 170 -7.99 -27.22 -32.85
C PRO A 170 -7.96 -26.02 -31.89
N GLU A 171 -9.10 -25.69 -31.28
CA GLU A 171 -9.24 -24.57 -30.33
C GLU A 171 -8.16 -24.55 -29.24
N HIS A 172 -7.79 -25.71 -28.69
CA HIS A 172 -6.74 -25.81 -27.67
C HIS A 172 -5.35 -25.38 -28.16
N VAL A 173 -5.07 -25.42 -29.47
CA VAL A 173 -3.83 -24.90 -30.05
C VAL A 173 -3.90 -23.37 -30.17
N HIS A 174 -5.06 -22.82 -30.51
CA HIS A 174 -5.30 -21.37 -30.47
C HIS A 174 -5.20 -20.83 -29.03
N SER A 175 -5.80 -21.48 -28.04
CA SER A 175 -5.68 -21.10 -26.62
C SER A 175 -4.24 -21.24 -26.10
N ALA A 176 -3.49 -22.25 -26.55
CA ALA A 176 -2.07 -22.38 -26.22
C ALA A 176 -1.23 -21.25 -26.85
N LEU A 177 -1.53 -20.85 -28.09
CA LEU A 177 -0.89 -19.71 -28.75
C LEU A 177 -1.27 -18.38 -28.08
N GLU A 178 -2.52 -18.19 -27.69
CA GLU A 178 -2.99 -17.03 -26.92
C GLU A 178 -2.25 -16.93 -25.57
N TYR A 179 -2.12 -18.04 -24.85
CA TYR A 179 -1.33 -18.12 -23.63
C TYR A 179 0.14 -17.76 -23.85
N LEU A 180 0.79 -18.28 -24.92
CA LEU A 180 2.17 -17.93 -25.26
C LEU A 180 2.32 -16.47 -25.68
N THR A 181 1.33 -15.91 -26.39
CA THR A 181 1.29 -14.50 -26.81
C THR A 181 1.14 -13.57 -25.61
N ALA A 182 0.32 -13.95 -24.63
CA ALA A 182 0.19 -13.23 -23.36
C ALA A 182 1.46 -13.35 -22.48
N ALA A 183 2.04 -14.55 -22.37
CA ALA A 183 3.23 -14.81 -21.55
C ALA A 183 4.51 -14.15 -22.10
N THR A 184 4.58 -13.91 -23.41
CA THR A 184 5.69 -13.18 -24.05
C THR A 184 5.40 -11.70 -24.30
N GLY A 185 4.16 -11.25 -24.11
CA GLY A 185 3.71 -9.89 -24.45
C GLY A 185 3.76 -9.58 -25.95
N SER A 186 3.88 -10.59 -26.83
CA SER A 186 4.09 -10.39 -28.28
C SER A 186 2.87 -9.86 -29.04
N GLY A 187 1.69 -9.80 -28.40
CA GLY A 187 0.45 -9.28 -29.00
C GLY A 187 0.25 -7.77 -28.88
N ALA A 188 1.06 -7.05 -28.10
CA ALA A 188 0.84 -5.65 -27.74
C ALA A 188 1.53 -4.62 -28.66
N GLY A 189 1.79 -4.96 -29.94
CA GLY A 189 2.71 -4.20 -30.78
C GLY A 189 2.54 -4.34 -32.29
N GLY A 190 1.46 -3.78 -32.83
CA GLY A 190 1.39 -3.13 -34.15
C GLY A 190 1.65 -3.96 -35.42
N GLU A 191 0.64 -4.03 -36.30
CA GLU A 191 0.88 -4.25 -37.73
C GLU A 191 1.67 -3.06 -38.33
N GLY A 192 2.69 -3.34 -39.13
CA GLY A 192 3.18 -2.39 -40.15
C GLY A 192 4.68 -2.10 -40.19
N SER A 193 5.43 -2.88 -40.97
CA SER A 193 6.32 -2.34 -42.03
C SER A 193 7.03 -3.44 -42.85
N GLY A 194 7.31 -3.14 -44.12
CA GLY A 194 8.43 -3.72 -44.88
C GLY A 194 8.31 -5.17 -45.38
N HIS A 195 7.81 -5.36 -46.60
CA HIS A 195 8.18 -6.55 -47.39
C HIS A 195 9.67 -6.50 -47.79
N ALA A 196 10.43 -7.50 -47.39
CA ALA A 196 11.70 -7.87 -48.00
C ALA A 196 11.86 -9.40 -47.96
N SER A 197 12.49 -9.98 -48.97
CA SER A 197 12.73 -11.43 -49.08
C SER A 197 14.12 -11.69 -49.69
N PRO A 198 14.68 -12.90 -49.56
CA PRO A 198 15.25 -13.40 -48.32
C PRO A 198 16.77 -13.63 -48.46
N PRO A 199 17.47 -13.96 -47.37
CA PRO A 199 18.13 -15.27 -47.39
C PRO A 199 18.00 -16.06 -46.08
N GLN A 200 17.98 -17.39 -46.21
CA GLN A 200 17.78 -18.39 -45.16
C GLN A 200 16.39 -18.34 -44.48
N THR A 201 15.67 -19.46 -44.51
CA THR A 201 14.29 -19.53 -44.00
C THR A 201 14.25 -19.53 -42.47
N PRO A 202 13.36 -18.76 -41.80
CA PRO A 202 13.23 -18.76 -40.34
C PRO A 202 12.87 -20.14 -39.78
N ALA A 203 12.19 -20.98 -40.58
CA ALA A 203 11.97 -22.40 -40.29
C ALA A 203 13.29 -23.16 -39.98
N THR A 204 14.42 -22.80 -40.61
CA THR A 204 15.72 -23.43 -40.35
C THR A 204 16.27 -23.03 -38.98
N ARG A 205 16.15 -21.75 -38.60
CA ARG A 205 16.55 -21.23 -37.28
C ARG A 205 15.69 -21.86 -36.17
N ALA A 206 14.37 -21.95 -36.37
CA ALA A 206 13.44 -22.60 -35.45
C ALA A 206 13.68 -24.13 -35.32
N ILE A 207 14.00 -24.83 -36.41
CA ILE A 207 14.35 -26.26 -36.37
C ILE A 207 15.70 -26.49 -35.66
N ARG A 208 16.64 -25.52 -35.70
CA ARG A 208 17.88 -25.56 -34.91
C ARG A 208 17.62 -25.44 -33.41
N THR A 209 16.88 -24.41 -32.96
CA THR A 209 16.58 -24.22 -31.53
C THR A 209 15.76 -25.36 -30.95
N LEU A 210 14.78 -25.89 -31.69
CA LEU A 210 14.01 -27.09 -31.29
C LEU A 210 14.84 -28.40 -31.26
N ARG A 211 16.02 -28.45 -31.88
CA ARG A 211 16.98 -29.55 -31.69
C ARG A 211 17.87 -29.33 -30.47
N ALA A 212 18.35 -28.11 -30.24
CA ALA A 212 19.16 -27.78 -29.05
C ALA A 212 18.38 -28.07 -27.74
N LEU A 213 17.12 -27.64 -27.67
CA LEU A 213 16.22 -27.92 -26.53
C LEU A 213 15.90 -29.41 -26.33
N ARG A 214 16.06 -30.25 -27.37
CA ARG A 214 15.91 -31.71 -27.26
C ARG A 214 17.21 -32.40 -26.84
N ALA A 215 18.38 -31.84 -27.16
CA ALA A 215 19.67 -32.36 -26.72
C ALA A 215 19.85 -32.19 -25.21
N GLN A 216 19.58 -30.99 -24.67
CA GLN A 216 19.64 -30.72 -23.22
C GLN A 216 18.79 -31.69 -22.39
N ARG A 217 17.60 -32.06 -22.91
CA ARG A 217 16.68 -33.00 -22.25
C ARG A 217 17.10 -34.47 -22.33
N GLY A 218 18.19 -34.78 -23.03
CA GLY A 218 18.80 -36.12 -23.07
C GLY A 218 19.93 -36.31 -22.05
N GLU A 219 20.59 -35.22 -21.63
CA GLU A 219 21.74 -35.25 -20.72
C GLU A 219 21.32 -35.38 -19.24
N GLU A 220 20.08 -34.99 -18.90
CA GLU A 220 19.50 -35.10 -17.54
C GLU A 220 19.05 -36.53 -17.16
N SER A 221 19.47 -37.60 -17.86
CA SER A 221 18.87 -38.94 -17.71
C SER A 221 19.80 -40.15 -17.93
N GLU A 222 21.01 -40.14 -17.35
CA GLU A 222 21.73 -41.39 -17.03
C GLU A 222 22.15 -41.46 -15.54
N PRO A 223 21.87 -42.57 -14.83
CA PRO A 223 22.38 -42.81 -13.48
C PRO A 223 23.62 -43.72 -13.49
N SER A 224 24.74 -43.23 -12.96
CA SER A 224 25.94 -44.03 -12.64
C SER A 224 26.62 -43.45 -11.39
N GLY A 225 27.31 -44.27 -10.59
CA GLY A 225 27.68 -43.84 -9.24
C GLY A 225 28.96 -44.43 -8.63
N ALA A 226 29.54 -43.60 -7.75
CA ALA A 226 30.47 -43.92 -6.66
C ALA A 226 31.89 -44.46 -7.02
N PRO A 227 32.89 -44.42 -6.10
CA PRO A 227 33.01 -43.64 -4.85
C PRO A 227 34.40 -43.00 -4.57
N LEU A 228 34.47 -42.17 -3.51
CA LEU A 228 35.59 -41.96 -2.55
C LEU A 228 37.01 -41.54 -3.02
N ARG A 229 37.38 -40.28 -2.69
CA ARG A 229 38.48 -39.88 -1.76
C ARG A 229 38.51 -38.33 -1.67
N GLU A 230 38.45 -37.64 -0.53
CA GLU A 230 39.11 -37.77 0.80
C GLU A 230 40.55 -37.21 0.84
N GLN A 231 40.68 -35.99 1.37
CA GLN A 231 41.82 -35.53 2.18
C GLN A 231 41.40 -34.29 3.01
N ALA A 232 41.93 -34.15 4.23
CA ALA A 232 41.53 -33.12 5.18
C ALA A 232 42.71 -32.62 6.05
N ALA A 233 42.71 -31.31 6.36
CA ALA A 233 43.56 -30.63 7.36
C ALA A 233 42.94 -29.22 7.63
N THR A 234 42.30 -28.89 8.75
CA THR A 234 42.71 -28.75 10.18
C THR A 234 43.26 -27.35 10.57
N ALA A 235 42.80 -26.86 11.74
CA ALA A 235 43.30 -25.71 12.53
C ALA A 235 43.11 -24.27 11.97
N MET A 236 43.11 -23.19 12.77
CA MET A 236 42.45 -22.88 14.06
C MET A 236 42.74 -21.40 14.47
N VAL A 237 41.76 -20.69 15.06
CA VAL A 237 41.89 -19.73 16.19
C VAL A 237 42.70 -18.40 16.02
N SER A 238 41.93 -17.31 15.83
CA SER A 238 41.92 -16.02 16.60
C SER A 238 42.99 -14.90 16.49
N SER A 239 42.49 -13.69 16.83
CA SER A 239 43.13 -12.55 17.54
C SER A 239 43.65 -11.31 16.77
N ALA A 240 42.74 -10.34 16.62
CA ALA A 240 42.78 -8.99 17.25
C ALA A 240 43.89 -7.93 16.96
N ALA A 241 43.39 -6.70 16.76
CA ALA A 241 43.96 -5.37 17.05
C ALA A 241 45.16 -4.82 16.23
N MET A 242 45.03 -3.55 15.79
CA MET A 242 45.86 -2.41 16.24
C MET A 242 45.32 -1.05 15.72
N ILE A 243 45.73 0.06 16.34
CA ILE A 243 45.40 1.46 16.00
C ILE A 243 46.71 2.25 15.79
N PRO A 244 46.76 3.25 14.89
CA PRO A 244 46.92 4.65 15.31
C PRO A 244 46.14 5.66 14.41
N GLY A 245 46.02 6.97 14.69
CA GLY A 245 46.40 7.76 15.89
C GLY A 245 46.80 9.22 15.54
N SER A 246 46.22 10.21 16.24
CA SER A 246 46.38 11.70 16.07
C SER A 246 45.58 12.31 14.89
N ALA A 247 44.85 13.44 14.98
CA ALA A 247 44.97 14.73 15.72
C ALA A 247 45.94 15.74 15.07
N LEU A 248 45.73 17.07 15.10
CA LEU A 248 44.76 17.93 15.84
C LEU A 248 43.62 18.43 14.88
N HIS A 249 42.96 19.60 14.91
CA HIS A 249 43.04 20.87 15.67
C HIS A 249 41.69 21.63 15.66
N THR A 250 41.56 22.72 16.44
CA THR A 250 40.35 23.58 16.57
C THR A 250 40.67 25.08 16.46
N GLU A 251 39.73 25.88 15.95
CA GLU A 251 39.56 27.32 16.26
C GLU A 251 38.07 27.71 16.20
N ALA A 252 37.70 28.83 16.85
CA ALA A 252 36.34 29.37 16.90
C ALA A 252 36.35 30.91 16.93
N VAL A 253 35.37 31.54 16.28
CA VAL A 253 35.16 32.99 16.26
C VAL A 253 33.65 33.28 16.36
N GLY A 254 33.26 34.30 17.13
CA GLY A 254 31.88 34.78 17.23
C GLY A 254 31.77 36.27 16.88
N GLY A 255 30.54 36.76 16.72
CA GLY A 255 30.23 38.18 16.44
C GLY A 255 28.74 38.48 16.54
N ASP A 256 28.40 39.67 17.04
CA ASP A 256 27.05 40.03 17.51
C ASP A 256 25.97 40.19 16.43
N GLY A 257 24.79 39.61 16.69
CA GLY A 257 23.67 40.35 17.30
C GLY A 257 23.02 41.52 16.53
N ALA A 258 21.79 41.32 16.10
CA ALA A 258 20.79 42.38 15.90
C ALA A 258 19.37 41.84 16.16
N HIS A 259 18.62 42.45 17.08
CA HIS A 259 17.18 42.19 17.26
C HIS A 259 16.37 43.16 16.38
N SER A 260 15.30 42.65 15.75
CA SER A 260 14.23 43.48 15.18
C SER A 260 12.88 42.95 15.63
N GLU A 261 12.11 43.75 16.35
CA GLU A 261 10.74 43.39 16.72
C GLU A 261 9.83 43.45 15.50
N GLY A 262 9.20 42.32 15.19
CA GLY A 262 8.14 42.17 14.22
C GLY A 262 7.37 40.90 14.55
N ALA A 263 6.06 40.86 14.26
CA ALA A 263 5.23 39.69 14.53
C ALA A 263 5.65 38.53 13.60
N GLY A 264 6.59 37.72 14.08
CA GLY A 264 7.29 36.73 13.28
C GLY A 264 6.48 35.47 13.06
N ASP A 265 5.93 35.31 11.85
CA ASP A 265 5.38 34.02 11.41
C ASP A 265 6.43 32.93 11.66
N LEU A 266 6.05 31.89 12.42
CA LEU A 266 6.94 30.78 12.81
C LEU A 266 7.62 30.15 11.59
N ARG A 267 6.96 30.19 10.43
CA ARG A 267 7.50 29.78 9.12
C ARG A 267 8.81 30.42 8.72
N SER A 268 9.10 31.64 9.17
CA SER A 268 10.37 32.33 8.88
C SER A 268 11.58 31.51 9.34
N GLN A 269 11.43 30.73 10.41
CA GLN A 269 12.47 29.87 10.96
C GLN A 269 12.71 28.59 10.13
N PHE A 270 11.77 28.19 9.26
CA PHE A 270 11.83 26.91 8.55
C PHE A 270 12.55 26.97 7.18
N ARG A 271 13.04 28.13 6.74
CA ARG A 271 13.75 28.30 5.45
C ARG A 271 15.27 28.27 5.61
N SER A 272 15.82 27.12 6.00
CA SER A 272 17.26 26.88 5.88
C SER A 272 17.68 26.79 4.40
N SER A 273 18.76 27.48 4.03
CA SER A 273 19.21 27.65 2.62
C SER A 273 19.82 26.39 1.97
N LEU A 274 19.61 25.22 2.57
CA LEU A 274 20.22 23.93 2.21
C LEU A 274 19.22 22.91 1.65
N LEU A 275 17.93 23.25 1.62
CA LEU A 275 16.84 22.37 1.21
C LEU A 275 16.17 22.91 -0.06
N GLY A 276 16.07 22.07 -1.10
CA GLY A 276 15.26 22.39 -2.29
C GLY A 276 13.76 22.18 -2.06
N PRO A 277 12.91 22.51 -3.05
CA PRO A 277 11.53 22.02 -3.09
C PRO A 277 11.51 20.50 -2.88
N GLY A 278 10.68 20.02 -1.94
CA GLY A 278 10.68 18.61 -1.51
C GLY A 278 11.67 18.25 -0.39
N ARG A 279 12.32 19.22 0.27
CA ARG A 279 13.17 19.02 1.47
C ARG A 279 14.31 17.98 1.31
N THR A 280 14.87 17.87 0.10
CA THR A 280 16.12 17.11 -0.12
C THR A 280 17.35 18.00 0.10
N LEU A 281 18.43 17.41 0.65
CA LEU A 281 19.69 18.10 0.93
C LEU A 281 20.41 18.53 -0.35
N ARG A 282 20.82 19.80 -0.45
CA ARG A 282 21.79 20.25 -1.46
C ARG A 282 23.11 19.49 -1.28
N ARG A 283 23.49 18.70 -2.29
CA ARG A 283 24.78 17.99 -2.36
C ARG A 283 25.93 19.01 -2.43
N PRO A 284 27.02 18.87 -1.66
CA PRO A 284 28.18 19.75 -1.77
C PRO A 284 28.85 19.60 -3.14
N SER A 285 28.94 20.70 -3.88
CA SER A 285 29.46 20.73 -5.25
C SER A 285 31.00 20.81 -5.26
N PHE A 286 31.66 19.66 -5.21
CA PHE A 286 33.09 19.57 -5.52
C PHE A 286 33.32 19.63 -7.03
N GLY A 287 33.52 20.83 -7.54
CA GLY A 287 33.99 21.12 -8.90
C GLY A 287 34.70 22.47 -8.94
N PRO A 288 35.66 22.69 -9.86
CA PRO A 288 36.42 23.94 -9.91
C PRO A 288 35.52 25.14 -10.24
N PRO A 289 35.79 26.33 -9.67
CA PRO A 289 34.87 27.46 -9.74
C PRO A 289 34.76 28.01 -11.17
N LYS A 290 33.60 27.78 -11.79
CA LYS A 290 33.24 28.40 -13.07
C LYS A 290 32.52 29.72 -12.80
N ALA A 291 32.98 30.80 -13.44
CA ALA A 291 32.58 32.17 -13.11
C ALA A 291 31.06 32.41 -13.18
N MET A 292 30.59 33.33 -12.33
CA MET A 292 29.19 33.72 -12.19
C MET A 292 28.54 34.07 -13.53
N ARG A 293 27.42 33.39 -13.84
CA ARG A 293 26.31 34.03 -14.55
C ARG A 293 25.39 34.67 -13.51
N PRO A 294 24.75 35.81 -13.79
CA PRO A 294 23.79 36.41 -12.86
C PRO A 294 22.57 35.49 -12.68
N ASP A 295 21.97 35.54 -11.49
CA ASP A 295 20.83 34.69 -11.15
C ASP A 295 19.61 34.97 -12.03
N HIS A 296 19.18 33.96 -12.79
CA HIS A 296 17.75 33.79 -13.01
C HIS A 296 17.16 33.19 -11.74
N ALA A 297 16.74 34.05 -10.83
CA ALA A 297 15.76 33.65 -9.83
C ALA A 297 14.50 33.18 -10.57
N GLU A 298 13.95 32.02 -10.20
CA GLU A 298 12.60 31.67 -10.60
C GLU A 298 11.66 32.69 -9.98
N GLU A 299 11.13 33.58 -10.82
CA GLU A 299 10.28 34.70 -10.43
C GLU A 299 8.94 34.13 -9.95
N ARG A 300 8.88 33.82 -8.65
CA ARG A 300 7.71 33.32 -7.95
C ARG A 300 6.53 34.24 -8.32
N PRO A 301 5.40 33.68 -8.83
CA PRO A 301 4.34 34.50 -9.37
C PRO A 301 3.90 35.54 -8.34
N PRO A 302 3.65 36.80 -8.77
CA PRO A 302 3.35 37.88 -7.85
C PRO A 302 2.14 37.49 -6.99
N ALA A 303 2.23 37.74 -5.68
CA ALA A 303 1.15 37.45 -4.76
C ALA A 303 -0.15 38.08 -5.28
N PRO A 304 -1.28 37.34 -5.30
CA PRO A 304 -2.51 37.81 -5.93
C PRO A 304 -2.93 39.15 -5.34
N ALA A 305 -3.21 40.13 -6.20
CA ALA A 305 -3.56 41.46 -5.76
C ALA A 305 -4.94 41.43 -5.09
N LEU A 306 -4.98 41.86 -3.83
CA LEU A 306 -6.18 41.80 -2.98
C LEU A 306 -7.39 42.43 -3.69
N GLY A 307 -8.49 41.68 -3.76
CA GLY A 307 -9.73 42.08 -4.45
C GLY A 307 -9.86 41.56 -5.88
N GLN A 308 -8.90 40.82 -6.43
CA GLN A 308 -9.04 40.13 -7.73
C GLN A 308 -9.73 38.77 -7.63
N HIS A 309 -9.70 38.12 -6.47
CA HIS A 309 -10.12 36.73 -6.27
C HIS A 309 -10.98 36.62 -5.01
N PRO A 310 -12.27 36.99 -5.06
CA PRO A 310 -13.08 37.23 -3.87
C PRO A 310 -13.26 36.01 -2.96
N LEU A 311 -13.10 34.78 -3.46
CA LEU A 311 -13.08 33.59 -2.61
C LEU A 311 -11.71 33.37 -1.95
N VAL A 312 -10.61 33.69 -2.63
CA VAL A 312 -9.25 33.65 -2.05
C VAL A 312 -9.09 34.73 -0.99
N ASP A 313 -9.48 35.97 -1.30
CA ASP A 313 -9.38 37.13 -0.39
C ASP A 313 -10.09 36.88 0.95
N LEU A 314 -11.30 36.31 0.89
CA LEU A 314 -12.15 36.01 2.04
C LEU A 314 -11.66 34.81 2.87
N VAL A 315 -11.01 33.84 2.24
CA VAL A 315 -10.36 32.70 2.92
C VAL A 315 -9.01 33.11 3.52
N GLU A 316 -8.23 33.92 2.80
CA GLU A 316 -6.97 34.51 3.24
C GLU A 316 -7.16 35.37 4.49
N GLU A 317 -8.12 36.30 4.48
CA GLU A 317 -8.39 37.17 5.63
C GLU A 317 -8.87 36.37 6.85
N MET A 318 -9.68 35.31 6.64
CA MET A 318 -10.04 34.37 7.71
C MET A 318 -8.78 33.76 8.33
N PHE A 319 -7.91 33.10 7.56
CA PHE A 319 -6.73 32.44 8.13
C PHE A 319 -5.73 33.44 8.72
N ARG A 320 -5.53 34.59 8.09
CA ARG A 320 -4.65 35.67 8.58
C ARG A 320 -5.03 36.14 9.98
N SER A 321 -6.32 36.19 10.29
CA SER A 321 -6.84 36.59 11.62
C SER A 321 -6.57 35.61 12.77
N TRP A 322 -5.99 34.43 12.50
CA TRP A 322 -5.77 33.38 13.51
C TRP A 322 -4.35 33.44 14.14
N PRO A 323 -4.16 32.90 15.36
CA PRO A 323 -2.85 32.78 15.99
C PRO A 323 -1.84 31.97 15.17
N ASP A 324 -0.54 32.30 15.28
CA ASP A 324 0.52 31.73 14.45
C ASP A 324 0.60 30.19 14.48
N LEU A 325 0.37 29.59 15.65
CA LEU A 325 0.28 28.13 15.83
C LEU A 325 -0.93 27.53 15.10
N GLU A 326 -2.10 28.20 15.15
CA GLU A 326 -3.31 27.77 14.46
C GLU A 326 -3.15 27.90 12.92
N ARG A 327 -2.50 28.97 12.44
CA ARG A 327 -2.15 29.13 11.00
C ARG A 327 -1.16 28.06 10.54
N THR A 328 -0.15 27.76 11.35
CA THR A 328 0.86 26.73 11.06
C THR A 328 0.21 25.34 10.99
N VAL A 329 -0.63 24.97 11.98
CA VAL A 329 -1.34 23.68 11.98
C VAL A 329 -2.36 23.59 10.83
N ALA A 330 -3.02 24.69 10.45
CA ALA A 330 -3.88 24.70 9.28
C ALA A 330 -3.09 24.35 7.99
N ALA A 331 -1.98 25.04 7.72
CA ALA A 331 -1.27 24.90 6.46
C ALA A 331 -0.38 23.66 6.36
N GLU A 332 0.38 23.33 7.41
CA GLU A 332 1.34 22.21 7.41
C GLU A 332 0.65 20.85 7.68
N ARG A 333 -0.65 20.85 8.00
CA ARG A 333 -1.46 19.63 8.21
C ARG A 333 -2.79 19.65 7.46
N LEU A 334 -3.76 20.45 7.89
CA LEU A 334 -5.15 20.31 7.44
C LEU A 334 -5.35 20.59 5.95
N PHE A 335 -4.56 21.53 5.40
CA PHE A 335 -4.58 21.91 3.99
C PHE A 335 -3.25 21.61 3.26
N ALA A 336 -2.31 20.89 3.89
CA ALA A 336 -1.06 20.44 3.25
C ALA A 336 -1.35 19.46 2.10
N THR A 337 -0.43 19.34 1.12
CA THR A 337 -0.48 18.22 0.16
C THR A 337 -0.06 16.92 0.85
N ASP A 338 1.07 17.00 1.56
CA ASP A 338 1.66 15.91 2.33
C ASP A 338 1.63 16.29 3.82
N PRO A 339 0.59 15.90 4.59
CA PRO A 339 0.35 16.42 5.94
C PRO A 339 1.40 15.96 6.96
N ILE A 340 2.15 16.90 7.52
CA ILE A 340 3.25 16.63 8.46
C ILE A 340 2.68 16.02 9.76
N SER A 341 3.23 14.88 10.23
CA SER A 341 2.70 14.22 11.43
C SER A 341 2.82 15.10 12.69
N ILE A 342 1.91 14.92 13.65
CA ILE A 342 1.87 15.76 14.87
C ILE A 342 3.20 15.72 15.65
N ARG A 343 3.89 14.56 15.67
CA ARG A 343 5.21 14.43 16.30
C ARG A 343 6.28 15.23 15.55
N VAL A 344 6.34 15.06 14.23
CA VAL A 344 7.32 15.74 13.38
C VAL A 344 7.09 17.26 13.35
N LEU A 345 5.83 17.72 13.47
CA LEU A 345 5.51 19.14 13.64
C LEU A 345 5.90 19.65 15.04
N SER A 346 5.63 18.88 16.11
CA SER A 346 6.06 19.18 17.49
C SER A 346 7.59 19.36 17.59
N GLU A 347 8.34 18.46 16.95
CA GLU A 347 9.80 18.51 16.88
C GLU A 347 10.31 19.71 16.07
N GLN A 348 9.63 20.06 14.95
CA GLN A 348 10.04 21.17 14.08
C GLN A 348 9.73 22.56 14.65
N ILE A 349 8.69 22.70 15.46
CA ILE A 349 8.26 24.01 15.99
C ILE A 349 8.51 24.17 17.51
N ALA A 350 9.08 23.15 18.15
CA ALA A 350 9.36 23.08 19.59
C ALA A 350 8.14 23.31 20.51
N VAL A 351 6.94 22.90 20.05
CA VAL A 351 5.66 22.97 20.80
C VAL A 351 5.20 21.56 21.14
N ASP A 352 4.54 21.38 22.29
CA ASP A 352 4.12 20.05 22.75
C ASP A 352 3.04 19.39 21.86
N VAL A 353 3.06 18.06 21.82
CA VAL A 353 2.11 17.21 21.09
C VAL A 353 0.65 17.44 21.53
N THR A 354 0.39 17.79 22.79
CA THR A 354 -0.96 18.10 23.28
C THR A 354 -1.42 19.50 22.85
N GLU A 355 -0.51 20.48 22.81
CA GLU A 355 -0.80 21.83 22.34
C GLU A 355 -1.11 21.85 20.83
N ILE A 356 -0.37 21.09 20.01
CA ILE A 356 -0.68 20.94 18.58
C ILE A 356 -2.04 20.25 18.36
N ARG A 357 -2.40 19.25 19.16
CA ARG A 357 -3.75 18.64 19.12
C ARG A 357 -4.83 19.64 19.52
N SER A 358 -4.57 20.47 20.52
CA SER A 358 -5.47 21.55 20.94
C SER A 358 -5.64 22.59 19.82
N ALA A 359 -4.55 23.01 19.17
CA ALA A 359 -4.57 23.94 18.05
C ALA A 359 -5.31 23.37 16.82
N GLN A 360 -5.09 22.10 16.46
CA GLN A 360 -5.82 21.47 15.36
C GLN A 360 -7.34 21.47 15.62
N ARG A 361 -7.75 21.06 16.83
CA ARG A 361 -9.16 21.08 17.23
C ARG A 361 -9.74 22.49 17.26
N LYS A 362 -9.00 23.50 17.73
CA LYS A 362 -9.43 24.91 17.69
C LYS A 362 -9.64 25.40 16.26
N VAL A 363 -8.75 25.04 15.33
CA VAL A 363 -8.90 25.34 13.90
C VAL A 363 -10.18 24.72 13.34
N GLU A 364 -10.40 23.42 13.57
CA GLU A 364 -11.60 22.72 13.10
C GLU A 364 -12.88 23.37 13.66
N GLU A 365 -12.94 23.63 14.97
CA GLU A 365 -14.06 24.31 15.62
C GLU A 365 -14.26 25.75 15.14
N ARG A 366 -13.18 26.47 14.77
CA ARG A 366 -13.23 27.86 14.27
C ARG A 366 -13.67 27.93 12.82
N LEU A 367 -13.18 27.03 11.97
CA LEU A 367 -13.59 26.86 10.58
C LEU A 367 -15.07 26.49 10.48
N LEU A 368 -15.53 25.49 11.27
CA LEU A 368 -16.93 25.11 11.32
C LEU A 368 -17.83 26.24 11.84
N ARG A 369 -17.37 27.03 12.83
CA ARG A 369 -18.11 28.20 13.30
C ARG A 369 -18.24 29.26 12.21
N TRP A 370 -17.16 29.56 11.49
CA TRP A 370 -17.11 30.56 10.43
C TRP A 370 -17.95 30.18 9.19
N LEU A 371 -17.94 28.91 8.76
CA LEU A 371 -18.79 28.41 7.67
C LEU A 371 -20.30 28.56 7.94
N ASN A 372 -20.70 28.62 9.22
CA ASN A 372 -22.07 28.83 9.66
C ASN A 372 -22.38 30.31 10.01
N ALA A 373 -21.40 31.20 9.89
CA ALA A 373 -21.51 32.63 10.19
C ALA A 373 -21.69 33.45 8.89
N PRO A 374 -22.22 34.70 8.95
CA PRO A 374 -22.45 35.51 7.75
C PRO A 374 -21.16 35.82 6.97
N GLU A 375 -20.01 35.84 7.63
CA GLU A 375 -18.69 36.06 7.03
C GLU A 375 -18.28 34.89 6.10
N GLY A 376 -18.63 33.65 6.45
CA GLY A 376 -18.39 32.46 5.62
C GLY A 376 -19.47 32.23 4.55
N ALA A 377 -20.54 33.02 4.53
CA ALA A 377 -21.73 32.75 3.70
C ALA A 377 -21.43 32.69 2.19
N ALA A 378 -20.43 33.43 1.69
CA ALA A 378 -20.02 33.37 0.29
C ALA A 378 -19.41 31.98 -0.08
N VAL A 379 -18.54 31.44 0.78
CA VAL A 379 -17.96 30.09 0.58
C VAL A 379 -19.00 29.00 0.82
N THR A 380 -19.86 29.12 1.83
CA THR A 380 -20.95 28.17 2.09
C THR A 380 -22.06 28.21 1.02
N LYS A 381 -22.16 29.31 0.26
CA LYS A 381 -22.94 29.39 -0.98
C LYS A 381 -22.21 28.69 -2.13
N HIS A 382 -20.95 29.06 -2.39
CA HIS A 382 -20.12 28.50 -3.46
C HIS A 382 -20.00 26.97 -3.38
N LEU A 383 -19.71 26.42 -2.20
CA LEU A 383 -19.65 24.97 -1.97
C LEU A 383 -20.96 24.25 -2.36
N ARG A 384 -22.11 24.90 -2.20
CA ARG A 384 -23.42 24.32 -2.58
C ARG A 384 -23.64 24.35 -4.08
N GLU A 385 -23.45 25.53 -4.70
CA GLU A 385 -23.55 25.70 -6.16
C GLU A 385 -22.56 24.78 -6.89
N LEU A 386 -21.37 24.59 -6.32
CA LEU A 386 -20.34 23.67 -6.80
C LEU A 386 -20.71 22.20 -6.59
N SER A 387 -21.29 21.80 -5.44
CA SER A 387 -21.80 20.43 -5.22
C SER A 387 -22.91 20.08 -6.22
N GLU A 388 -23.81 21.03 -6.48
CA GLU A 388 -24.85 20.93 -7.51
C GLU A 388 -24.25 20.84 -8.92
N GLN A 389 -23.30 21.70 -9.28
CA GLN A 389 -22.63 21.70 -10.59
C GLN A 389 -21.88 20.39 -10.87
N LEU A 390 -21.13 19.87 -9.89
CA LEU A 390 -20.30 18.67 -10.04
C LEU A 390 -21.13 17.37 -10.01
N GLY A 391 -22.27 17.34 -9.31
CA GLY A 391 -23.10 16.14 -9.20
C GLY A 391 -22.47 15.03 -8.36
N ALA A 392 -22.87 13.77 -8.56
CA ALA A 392 -22.54 12.66 -7.65
C ALA A 392 -21.11 12.10 -7.80
N ALA A 393 -20.52 12.19 -9.00
CA ALA A 393 -19.14 11.79 -9.27
C ALA A 393 -18.52 12.73 -10.31
N THR A 394 -17.29 13.18 -10.05
CA THR A 394 -16.55 14.10 -10.93
C THR A 394 -15.04 13.89 -10.81
N THR A 395 -14.26 14.44 -11.74
CA THR A 395 -12.80 14.45 -11.76
C THR A 395 -12.18 15.66 -11.02
N ILE A 396 -10.92 15.53 -10.60
CA ILE A 396 -10.18 16.63 -9.94
C ILE A 396 -10.00 17.81 -10.92
N ASP A 397 -9.70 17.54 -12.18
CA ASP A 397 -9.58 18.58 -13.21
C ASP A 397 -10.88 19.36 -13.41
N ARG A 398 -12.05 18.69 -13.30
CA ARG A 398 -13.35 19.37 -13.35
C ARG A 398 -13.58 20.28 -12.16
N LEU A 399 -13.15 19.87 -10.95
CA LEU A 399 -13.14 20.73 -9.76
C LEU A 399 -12.22 21.94 -9.97
N ILE A 400 -10.97 21.76 -10.39
CA ILE A 400 -10.01 22.85 -10.63
C ILE A 400 -10.57 23.85 -11.65
N ASN A 401 -11.15 23.37 -12.75
CA ASN A 401 -11.72 24.20 -13.82
C ASN A 401 -13.20 24.60 -13.58
N ALA A 402 -13.70 24.56 -12.35
CA ALA A 402 -15.07 24.97 -12.03
C ALA A 402 -15.23 26.47 -11.76
N HIS A 403 -14.17 27.17 -11.31
CA HIS A 403 -14.20 28.60 -10.95
C HIS A 403 -12.80 29.24 -11.11
N PRO A 404 -12.65 30.49 -11.57
CA PRO A 404 -11.34 31.10 -11.82
C PRO A 404 -10.43 31.21 -10.58
N ASP A 405 -11.01 31.38 -9.39
CA ASP A 405 -10.24 31.46 -8.13
C ASP A 405 -9.64 30.11 -7.69
N HIS A 406 -10.14 28.97 -8.21
CA HIS A 406 -9.72 27.63 -7.76
C HIS A 406 -8.21 27.32 -7.91
N PRO A 407 -7.55 27.59 -9.05
CA PRO A 407 -6.11 27.39 -9.20
C PRO A 407 -5.24 28.41 -8.44
N VAL A 408 -5.81 29.44 -7.80
CA VAL A 408 -5.06 30.51 -7.14
C VAL A 408 -4.67 30.12 -5.71
N ASP A 409 -3.41 30.35 -5.34
CA ASP A 409 -2.89 30.11 -3.99
C ASP A 409 -3.47 31.08 -2.95
N VAL A 410 -3.95 30.53 -1.83
CA VAL A 410 -4.22 31.28 -0.59
C VAL A 410 -2.87 31.62 0.07
N PRO A 411 -2.44 32.89 0.15
CA PRO A 411 -1.07 33.24 0.56
C PRO A 411 -0.67 32.71 1.96
N THR A 412 -1.58 32.81 2.93
CA THR A 412 -1.37 32.35 4.31
C THR A 412 -1.27 30.82 4.42
N LEU A 413 -1.74 30.05 3.43
CA LEU A 413 -1.60 28.60 3.38
C LEU A 413 -0.51 28.10 2.40
N ASN A 414 -0.09 28.91 1.42
CA ASN A 414 0.70 28.47 0.25
C ASN A 414 0.06 27.21 -0.39
N THR A 415 -1.25 27.27 -0.63
CA THR A 415 -2.07 26.15 -1.11
C THR A 415 -3.18 26.69 -2.03
N PRO A 416 -3.45 26.05 -3.18
CA PRO A 416 -4.45 26.53 -4.12
C PRO A 416 -5.87 26.31 -3.57
N LEU A 417 -6.76 27.27 -3.84
CA LEU A 417 -8.10 27.31 -3.26
C LEU A 417 -8.92 26.04 -3.53
N TRP A 418 -8.77 25.39 -4.69
CA TRP A 418 -9.44 24.10 -4.97
C TRP A 418 -9.12 23.02 -3.93
N ARG A 419 -7.91 23.06 -3.39
CA ARG A 419 -7.37 22.08 -2.44
C ARG A 419 -7.69 22.45 -0.99
N VAL A 420 -8.04 23.71 -0.73
CA VAL A 420 -8.82 24.09 0.47
C VAL A 420 -10.23 23.53 0.33
N ILE A 421 -10.93 23.86 -0.76
CA ILE A 421 -12.32 23.48 -1.06
C ILE A 421 -12.56 21.96 -0.98
N ILE A 422 -11.67 21.13 -1.52
CA ILE A 422 -11.83 19.66 -1.47
C ILE A 422 -11.82 19.11 -0.04
N THR A 423 -11.15 19.77 0.92
CA THR A 423 -11.17 19.37 2.33
C THR A 423 -12.38 19.91 3.10
N LEU A 424 -13.04 20.95 2.58
CA LEU A 424 -14.32 21.47 3.09
C LEU A 424 -15.51 20.61 2.62
N PHE A 425 -15.36 19.86 1.51
CA PHE A 425 -16.35 18.92 1.01
C PHE A 425 -16.44 17.64 1.84
N THR A 426 -17.07 17.73 3.01
CA THR A 426 -17.33 16.57 3.90
C THR A 426 -18.35 15.57 3.34
N ASP A 427 -19.08 15.93 2.28
CA ASP A 427 -20.01 15.04 1.55
C ASP A 427 -19.30 14.10 0.58
N ARG A 428 -18.02 14.35 0.26
CA ARG A 428 -17.32 13.68 -0.85
C ARG A 428 -16.00 13.04 -0.41
N ARG A 429 -15.61 11.99 -1.14
CA ARG A 429 -14.32 11.30 -0.96
C ARG A 429 -13.62 11.05 -2.29
N MET A 430 -12.29 11.02 -2.25
CA MET A 430 -11.47 10.66 -3.40
C MET A 430 -11.38 9.13 -3.52
N HIS A 431 -11.57 8.62 -4.74
CA HIS A 431 -11.51 7.19 -5.04
C HIS A 431 -11.07 6.99 -6.49
N ASN A 432 -9.85 6.49 -6.72
CA ASN A 432 -9.30 6.22 -8.05
C ASN A 432 -9.40 7.42 -9.02
N GLY A 433 -9.02 8.62 -8.55
CA GLY A 433 -9.08 9.88 -9.32
C GLY A 433 -10.45 10.57 -9.37
N TRP A 434 -11.50 9.92 -8.88
CA TRP A 434 -12.86 10.48 -8.80
C TRP A 434 -13.16 11.08 -7.42
N LEU A 435 -13.82 12.23 -7.40
CA LEU A 435 -14.45 12.83 -6.22
C LEU A 435 -15.94 12.44 -6.21
N ILE A 436 -16.33 11.58 -5.26
CA ILE A 436 -17.65 10.90 -5.24
C ILE A 436 -18.40 11.23 -3.94
N ALA A 437 -19.69 11.54 -4.05
CA ALA A 437 -20.55 12.06 -2.96
C ALA A 437 -21.30 10.99 -2.13
N ASP A 438 -21.05 9.70 -2.40
CA ASP A 438 -21.62 8.56 -1.66
C ASP A 438 -20.65 7.35 -1.82
N ASP A 439 -21.17 6.13 -1.72
CA ASP A 439 -20.41 4.91 -1.98
C ASP A 439 -20.14 4.63 -3.47
N PRO A 440 -18.87 4.47 -3.90
CA PRO A 440 -18.54 4.23 -5.29
C PRO A 440 -19.03 2.87 -5.81
N ASN A 441 -19.11 1.85 -4.95
CA ASN A 441 -19.60 0.52 -5.35
C ASN A 441 -21.12 0.59 -5.55
N ARG A 442 -21.85 1.24 -4.62
CA ARG A 442 -23.28 1.56 -4.75
C ARG A 442 -23.59 2.36 -6.02
N LEU A 443 -22.82 3.41 -6.32
CA LEU A 443 -23.05 4.27 -7.48
C LEU A 443 -22.75 3.55 -8.81
N ARG A 444 -21.72 2.69 -8.85
CA ARG A 444 -21.41 1.82 -10.00
C ARG A 444 -22.46 0.71 -10.21
N TRP A 445 -22.97 0.13 -9.12
CA TRP A 445 -24.07 -0.83 -9.17
C TRP A 445 -25.34 -0.18 -9.72
N GLN A 446 -25.76 0.97 -9.18
CA GLN A 446 -26.88 1.76 -9.71
C GLN A 446 -26.66 2.18 -11.18
N THR A 447 -25.42 2.48 -11.57
CA THR A 447 -25.07 2.78 -12.97
C THR A 447 -25.38 1.59 -13.87
N ARG A 448 -25.00 0.36 -13.51
CA ARG A 448 -25.28 -0.83 -14.33
C ARG A 448 -26.77 -1.19 -14.40
N GLU A 449 -27.48 -1.15 -13.27
CA GLU A 449 -28.93 -1.41 -13.21
C GLU A 449 -29.72 -0.49 -14.16
N LEU A 450 -29.35 0.79 -14.25
CA LEU A 450 -29.98 1.76 -15.15
C LEU A 450 -29.64 1.56 -16.64
N LEU A 451 -28.70 0.68 -16.99
CA LEU A 451 -28.15 0.52 -18.35
C LEU A 451 -28.34 -0.89 -18.93
N GLY A 452 -29.13 -1.76 -18.29
CA GLY A 452 -29.35 -3.15 -18.72
C GLY A 452 -29.86 -3.32 -20.17
N ASP A 453 -30.64 -2.34 -20.68
CA ASP A 453 -31.32 -2.43 -21.98
C ASP A 453 -30.42 -2.04 -23.19
N ALA A 454 -29.11 -1.89 -22.99
CA ALA A 454 -28.14 -1.34 -23.95
C ALA A 454 -28.50 0.06 -24.54
N PRO A 455 -28.81 1.07 -23.70
CA PRO A 455 -29.31 2.37 -24.17
C PRO A 455 -28.27 3.19 -24.97
N SER A 456 -28.78 4.10 -25.80
CA SER A 456 -27.95 5.09 -26.50
C SER A 456 -27.23 6.03 -25.52
N MET A 457 -26.09 6.62 -25.91
CA MET A 457 -25.34 7.56 -25.06
C MET A 457 -26.16 8.76 -24.55
N THR A 458 -27.12 9.25 -25.34
CA THR A 458 -28.03 10.33 -24.94
C THR A 458 -29.01 9.86 -23.86
N GLU A 459 -29.57 8.67 -24.03
CA GLU A 459 -30.50 8.08 -23.06
C GLU A 459 -29.78 7.67 -21.77
N ALA A 460 -28.58 7.08 -21.88
CA ALA A 460 -27.70 6.80 -20.75
C ALA A 460 -27.42 8.07 -19.94
N GLY A 461 -27.16 9.21 -20.59
CA GLY A 461 -27.04 10.51 -19.94
C GLY A 461 -28.30 10.92 -19.16
N ILE A 462 -29.48 10.81 -19.78
CA ILE A 462 -30.78 11.13 -19.15
C ILE A 462 -31.10 10.18 -17.98
N ARG A 463 -30.76 8.89 -18.09
CA ARG A 463 -30.95 7.90 -17.02
C ARG A 463 -30.00 8.17 -15.85
N LEU A 464 -28.71 8.35 -16.12
CA LEU A 464 -27.68 8.53 -15.08
C LEU A 464 -27.68 9.92 -14.44
N SER A 465 -28.23 10.95 -15.09
CA SER A 465 -28.42 12.27 -14.46
C SER A 465 -29.35 12.21 -13.24
N ARG A 466 -30.21 11.19 -13.14
CA ARG A 466 -31.10 10.93 -11.99
C ARG A 466 -30.35 10.47 -10.74
N ILE A 467 -29.22 9.78 -10.91
CA ILE A 467 -28.27 9.44 -9.83
C ILE A 467 -27.11 10.46 -9.75
N GLY A 468 -27.29 11.65 -10.34
CA GLY A 468 -26.38 12.78 -10.22
C GLY A 468 -25.14 12.76 -11.12
N ILE A 469 -24.95 11.77 -12.00
CA ILE A 469 -23.84 11.79 -12.98
C ILE A 469 -24.10 12.90 -14.00
N ARG A 470 -23.16 13.84 -14.16
CA ARG A 470 -23.29 14.97 -15.09
C ARG A 470 -22.82 14.60 -16.50
N GLN A 471 -23.45 15.18 -17.52
CA GLN A 471 -23.18 14.89 -18.94
C GLN A 471 -21.71 15.06 -19.35
N GLN A 472 -20.99 15.97 -18.66
CA GLN A 472 -19.56 16.23 -18.88
C GLN A 472 -18.69 15.04 -18.44
N GLU A 473 -19.02 14.43 -17.30
CA GLU A 473 -18.28 13.30 -16.72
C GLU A 473 -18.75 11.95 -17.26
N LEU A 474 -19.97 11.88 -17.84
CA LEU A 474 -20.67 10.68 -18.29
C LEU A 474 -19.76 9.66 -19.02
N ARG A 475 -19.01 10.07 -20.04
CA ARG A 475 -18.18 9.16 -20.83
C ARG A 475 -17.04 8.56 -19.99
N ALA A 476 -16.40 9.38 -19.16
CA ALA A 476 -15.32 8.93 -18.28
C ALA A 476 -15.87 8.03 -17.16
N TRP A 477 -17.04 8.36 -16.60
CA TRP A 477 -17.68 7.56 -15.56
C TRP A 477 -18.04 6.15 -16.07
N LEU A 478 -18.66 6.06 -17.25
CA LEU A 478 -18.98 4.80 -17.91
C LEU A 478 -17.72 3.95 -18.17
N LEU A 479 -16.66 4.55 -18.72
CA LEU A 479 -15.38 3.86 -18.94
C LEU A 479 -14.69 3.43 -17.62
N SER A 480 -14.97 4.11 -16.51
CA SER A 480 -14.47 3.75 -15.17
C SER A 480 -15.32 2.73 -14.41
N THR A 481 -16.42 2.24 -15.00
CA THR A 481 -17.37 1.32 -14.37
C THR A 481 -17.13 -0.12 -14.83
N PRO A 482 -16.82 -1.08 -13.93
CA PRO A 482 -16.51 -2.45 -14.32
C PRO A 482 -17.59 -3.13 -15.14
N GLY A 483 -17.18 -3.77 -16.24
CA GLY A 483 -18.09 -4.44 -17.17
C GLY A 483 -19.07 -3.50 -17.89
N VAL A 484 -18.72 -2.23 -18.08
CA VAL A 484 -19.43 -1.31 -18.97
C VAL A 484 -18.52 -0.98 -20.15
N SER A 485 -19.06 -1.03 -21.37
CA SER A 485 -18.34 -0.68 -22.59
C SER A 485 -19.19 0.20 -23.51
N LEU A 486 -18.54 1.02 -24.34
CA LEU A 486 -19.20 1.86 -25.34
C LEU A 486 -18.88 1.31 -26.73
N ARG A 487 -19.91 1.03 -27.54
CA ARG A 487 -19.77 0.60 -28.95
C ARG A 487 -20.85 1.31 -29.76
N ASP A 488 -20.49 1.84 -30.94
CA ASP A 488 -21.44 2.42 -31.91
C ASP A 488 -22.46 3.43 -31.32
N GLY A 489 -22.01 4.27 -30.38
CA GLY A 489 -22.85 5.26 -29.71
C GLY A 489 -23.82 4.71 -28.65
N HIS A 490 -23.77 3.41 -28.35
CA HIS A 490 -24.57 2.71 -27.36
C HIS A 490 -23.70 2.20 -26.20
N VAL A 491 -24.33 1.97 -25.05
CA VAL A 491 -23.67 1.57 -23.81
C VAL A 491 -24.05 0.13 -23.49
N PHE A 492 -23.08 -0.77 -23.43
CA PHE A 492 -23.30 -2.20 -23.18
C PHE A 492 -22.80 -2.59 -21.79
N THR A 493 -23.68 -3.21 -21.00
CA THR A 493 -23.38 -3.82 -19.71
C THR A 493 -23.09 -5.31 -19.88
N ASP A 494 -21.92 -5.76 -19.42
CA ASP A 494 -21.56 -7.17 -19.38
C ASP A 494 -21.97 -7.77 -18.02
N PRO A 495 -22.95 -8.70 -17.98
CA PRO A 495 -23.41 -9.32 -16.74
C PRO A 495 -22.44 -10.37 -16.19
N SER A 496 -21.45 -10.83 -16.96
CA SER A 496 -20.48 -11.83 -16.53
C SER A 496 -19.41 -11.26 -15.59
N VAL A 497 -19.13 -9.96 -15.67
CA VAL A 497 -18.24 -9.24 -14.75
C VAL A 497 -18.90 -9.11 -13.38
N PRO A 498 -18.39 -9.75 -12.32
CA PRO A 498 -19.00 -9.68 -10.99
C PRO A 498 -18.95 -8.27 -10.42
N MET A 499 -20.02 -7.86 -9.74
CA MET A 499 -20.05 -6.61 -8.98
C MET A 499 -20.66 -6.88 -7.60
N GLU A 500 -20.01 -6.36 -6.56
CA GLU A 500 -20.54 -6.43 -5.20
C GLU A 500 -21.86 -5.66 -5.12
N MET A 501 -22.95 -6.35 -4.78
CA MET A 501 -24.21 -5.67 -4.50
C MET A 501 -24.11 -4.94 -3.15
N PRO A 502 -24.50 -3.65 -3.07
CA PRO A 502 -24.52 -2.94 -1.80
C PRO A 502 -25.54 -3.59 -0.85
N THR A 503 -25.07 -4.08 0.30
CA THR A 503 -25.94 -4.78 1.27
C THR A 503 -26.97 -3.82 1.87
N ASN A 504 -28.22 -3.91 1.42
CA ASN A 504 -29.33 -3.09 1.92
C ASN A 504 -29.62 -3.38 3.41
N HIS A 505 -29.04 -2.58 4.30
CA HIS A 505 -29.48 -2.43 5.69
C HIS A 505 -30.08 -1.03 5.90
N PRO A 506 -31.39 -0.86 5.67
CA PRO A 506 -32.09 0.37 6.04
C PRO A 506 -32.22 0.44 7.57
N GLY A 507 -31.33 1.20 8.22
CA GLY A 507 -31.46 1.52 9.64
C GLY A 507 -30.88 0.49 10.61
N HIS A 508 -29.55 0.39 10.65
CA HIS A 508 -28.88 0.21 11.93
C HIS A 508 -28.19 1.50 12.34
N THR A 509 -28.71 2.13 13.39
CA THR A 509 -27.96 3.10 14.18
C THR A 509 -26.75 2.38 14.80
N ALA A 510 -25.56 2.71 14.33
CA ALA A 510 -24.38 2.52 15.17
C ALA A 510 -24.56 3.39 16.44
N PRO A 511 -24.09 2.95 17.62
CA PRO A 511 -24.10 3.80 18.80
C PRO A 511 -23.29 5.08 18.50
N GLU A 512 -23.85 6.23 18.86
CA GLU A 512 -23.32 7.55 18.52
C GLU A 512 -22.11 7.94 19.39
N ASP A 513 -20.99 7.23 19.27
CA ASP A 513 -19.71 7.65 19.88
C ASP A 513 -18.49 7.26 19.01
N SER A 514 -18.50 7.77 17.77
CA SER A 514 -17.32 7.79 16.88
C SER A 514 -17.51 8.87 15.82
N GLY A 515 -16.88 10.02 16.02
CA GLY A 515 -16.89 11.11 15.05
C GLY A 515 -16.15 10.72 13.78
N ALA A 516 -16.89 10.37 12.73
CA ALA A 516 -16.32 10.15 11.40
C ALA A 516 -15.62 11.43 10.93
N THR A 517 -14.35 11.33 10.55
CA THR A 517 -13.55 12.45 10.05
C THR A 517 -13.22 12.28 8.57
N THR A 518 -12.98 13.38 7.87
CA THR A 518 -12.38 13.34 6.52
C THR A 518 -10.92 12.85 6.62
N GLU A 519 -10.32 12.53 5.48
CA GLU A 519 -8.92 12.09 5.37
C GLU A 519 -7.92 13.07 6.02
N ASN A 520 -8.25 14.36 6.05
CA ASN A 520 -7.46 15.43 6.70
C ASN A 520 -7.94 15.79 8.12
N GLY A 521 -8.91 15.07 8.70
CA GLY A 521 -9.29 15.14 10.12
C GLY A 521 -10.57 15.92 10.46
N LEU A 522 -11.28 16.55 9.52
CA LEU A 522 -12.47 17.35 9.82
C LEU A 522 -13.70 16.47 10.12
N PRO A 523 -14.44 16.67 11.23
CA PRO A 523 -15.57 15.82 11.60
C PRO A 523 -16.80 16.03 10.71
N ILE A 524 -17.25 14.94 10.09
CA ILE A 524 -18.39 14.86 9.18
C ILE A 524 -19.70 14.87 9.99
N ARG A 525 -20.41 16.00 9.98
CA ARG A 525 -21.80 16.07 10.47
C ARG A 525 -22.79 15.92 9.32
N ARG A 526 -23.68 14.92 9.40
CA ARG A 526 -24.90 14.92 8.60
C ARG A 526 -25.81 16.05 9.07
N ARG A 527 -26.37 16.80 8.12
CA ARG A 527 -27.41 17.80 8.39
C ARG A 527 -28.73 17.06 8.63
N MET A 528 -29.34 17.23 9.80
CA MET A 528 -30.74 16.90 10.00
C MET A 528 -31.55 18.07 9.43
N ASP A 529 -32.37 17.84 8.40
CA ASP A 529 -33.14 18.93 7.78
C ASP A 529 -34.27 19.41 8.68
N ALA A 530 -34.48 20.74 8.67
CA ALA A 530 -35.47 21.39 9.52
C ALA A 530 -36.87 21.31 8.88
N GLN A 531 -37.79 20.67 9.59
CA GLN A 531 -39.17 20.53 9.16
C GLN A 531 -39.93 21.85 9.40
N PRO A 532 -40.49 22.51 8.36
CA PRO A 532 -41.21 23.77 8.54
C PRO A 532 -42.56 23.55 9.22
N SER A 533 -42.94 24.47 10.11
CA SER A 533 -44.22 24.42 10.83
C SER A 533 -45.39 24.86 9.95
N ALA A 534 -46.51 24.15 10.02
CA ALA A 534 -47.79 24.54 9.45
C ALA A 534 -48.92 24.28 10.47
N ALA A 535 -49.89 25.19 10.53
CA ALA A 535 -51.00 25.18 11.49
C ALA A 535 -52.18 24.28 11.02
N PRO A 536 -53.13 23.92 11.90
CA PRO A 536 -54.07 22.83 11.64
C PRO A 536 -55.29 23.23 10.79
N ALA A 537 -55.99 22.21 10.27
CA ALA A 537 -57.33 22.28 9.71
C ALA A 537 -58.16 21.08 10.21
N ASP A 538 -59.46 21.28 10.41
CA ASP A 538 -60.37 20.33 11.07
C ASP A 538 -60.88 19.17 10.16
N PRO A 539 -61.40 18.07 10.75
CA PRO A 539 -61.75 16.83 10.04
C PRO A 539 -63.25 16.59 9.81
N ASP A 540 -63.60 15.70 8.87
CA ASP A 540 -64.87 14.95 8.82
C ASP A 540 -64.79 13.84 7.74
N PRO A 541 -65.67 12.80 7.71
CA PRO A 541 -66.43 12.15 8.79
C PRO A 541 -66.15 10.62 8.90
N ALA A 542 -66.76 9.95 9.88
CA ALA A 542 -66.73 8.48 10.06
C ALA A 542 -67.84 7.74 9.25
N PRO A 543 -67.88 6.38 9.21
CA PRO A 543 -68.38 5.56 10.33
C PRO A 543 -67.54 4.25 10.52
N ALA A 544 -67.83 3.27 11.41
CA ALA A 544 -68.99 3.01 12.26
C ALA A 544 -68.62 2.17 13.52
N HIS A 545 -69.41 2.27 14.60
CA HIS A 545 -69.81 1.22 15.59
C HIS A 545 -68.71 0.31 16.27
N GLN A 546 -68.77 -0.04 17.57
CA GLN A 546 -69.86 0.03 18.57
C GLN A 546 -69.36 -0.20 20.02
N HIS A 547 -70.14 0.29 21.00
CA HIS A 547 -70.27 -0.13 22.41
C HIS A 547 -69.15 0.04 23.47
N SER A 548 -69.55 0.82 24.48
CA SER A 548 -69.07 1.09 25.86
C SER A 548 -68.96 -0.18 26.77
N PRO A 549 -68.54 -0.10 28.07
CA PRO A 549 -68.35 1.09 28.92
C PRO A 549 -67.07 1.15 29.82
N GLY A 550 -66.93 2.28 30.52
CA GLY A 550 -66.04 2.44 31.69
C GLY A 550 -66.68 1.94 33.00
N PRO A 551 -66.36 2.52 34.18
CA PRO A 551 -66.45 3.97 34.37
C PRO A 551 -65.27 4.62 35.14
N GLU A 552 -65.32 5.96 35.22
CA GLU A 552 -65.04 6.88 36.37
C GLU A 552 -63.95 6.56 37.43
N GLN A 553 -63.23 7.54 38.00
CA GLN A 553 -63.51 8.98 38.12
C GLN A 553 -62.19 9.78 38.23
N ALA A 554 -62.23 11.09 37.94
CA ALA A 554 -61.12 12.05 38.10
C ALA A 554 -61.53 13.14 39.13
N PRO A 555 -60.87 14.31 39.32
CA PRO A 555 -59.53 14.75 38.87
C PRO A 555 -58.68 15.46 39.99
N ALA A 556 -57.50 15.99 39.63
CA ALA A 556 -56.85 17.18 40.24
C ALA A 556 -56.38 17.06 41.73
N ALA A 557 -55.57 17.95 42.32
CA ALA A 557 -54.70 19.04 41.83
C ALA A 557 -53.60 19.37 42.89
N PHE A 558 -52.57 20.14 42.49
CA PHE A 558 -51.68 21.03 43.28
C PHE A 558 -51.64 20.94 44.84
N GLY A 559 -50.43 20.98 45.43
CA GLY A 559 -50.30 21.45 46.83
C GLY A 559 -48.97 21.18 47.52
N ALA A 560 -48.17 22.22 47.73
CA ALA A 560 -46.82 22.17 48.29
C ALA A 560 -46.70 21.92 49.81
N ALA A 561 -45.48 21.51 50.20
CA ALA A 561 -44.74 21.89 51.42
C ALA A 561 -45.10 21.31 52.81
N ALA A 562 -44.18 20.46 53.28
CA ALA A 562 -43.51 20.47 54.60
C ALA A 562 -44.30 20.37 55.92
N LEU A 563 -43.85 19.46 56.80
CA LEU A 563 -43.27 19.87 58.10
C LEU A 563 -42.39 18.77 58.74
N ASP A 564 -41.40 19.25 59.50
CA ASP A 564 -40.41 18.57 60.37
C ASP A 564 -41.07 18.19 61.74
N PRO A 565 -40.38 17.72 62.81
CA PRO A 565 -39.00 17.23 62.98
C PRO A 565 -38.86 15.99 63.93
N HIS A 566 -37.62 15.73 64.39
CA HIS A 566 -37.20 15.11 65.69
C HIS A 566 -36.86 13.59 65.73
N ARG A 567 -35.80 13.13 66.45
CA ARG A 567 -34.60 13.80 67.03
C ARG A 567 -33.55 12.76 67.55
N VAL A 568 -32.29 13.22 67.68
CA VAL A 568 -31.17 12.70 68.52
C VAL A 568 -30.17 11.70 67.89
N VAL A 569 -28.88 12.00 68.07
CA VAL A 569 -27.68 11.15 67.88
C VAL A 569 -26.77 11.36 69.11
N PRO A 570 -26.09 10.33 69.63
CA PRO A 570 -24.67 10.51 70.01
C PRO A 570 -23.75 9.28 69.76
N LEU A 571 -22.47 9.47 70.10
CA LEU A 571 -21.25 8.68 69.83
C LEU A 571 -21.18 7.28 70.49
N GLY A 572 -20.17 6.47 70.08
CA GLY A 572 -19.80 5.14 70.64
C GLY A 572 -19.01 5.18 71.98
N PRO A 573 -18.14 4.20 72.34
CA PRO A 573 -17.28 3.35 71.47
C PRO A 573 -17.31 1.82 71.78
N ALA A 574 -16.25 1.08 71.41
CA ALA A 574 -16.14 -0.40 71.39
C ALA A 574 -15.87 -1.10 72.76
N PRO A 575 -16.02 -2.44 72.84
CA PRO A 575 -14.89 -3.36 72.59
C PRO A 575 -15.24 -4.60 71.72
N GLY A 576 -14.32 -5.57 71.58
CA GLY A 576 -14.44 -6.73 70.67
C GLY A 576 -14.40 -8.12 71.33
N GLN A 577 -13.86 -9.10 70.58
CA GLN A 577 -14.03 -10.56 70.68
C GLN A 577 -15.36 -11.07 70.08
N ALA A 578 -15.50 -12.23 69.45
CA ALA A 578 -14.68 -13.05 68.52
C ALA A 578 -15.22 -14.50 68.56
N HIS A 579 -15.70 -15.02 67.42
CA HIS A 579 -15.86 -16.43 66.98
C HIS A 579 -17.16 -16.62 66.17
N GLY A 580 -17.08 -17.36 65.06
CA GLY A 580 -18.23 -17.70 64.20
C GLY A 580 -17.88 -17.75 62.71
N LEU A 581 -17.54 -18.93 62.18
CA LEU A 581 -17.29 -19.17 60.76
C LEU A 581 -18.58 -19.52 59.99
N PRO A 582 -18.85 -18.89 58.84
CA PRO A 582 -19.60 -19.46 57.72
C PRO A 582 -18.63 -20.06 56.65
N PRO A 583 -19.12 -20.87 55.68
CA PRO A 583 -18.28 -21.84 54.97
C PRO A 583 -17.48 -21.33 53.75
N THR A 584 -16.54 -22.18 53.34
CA THR A 584 -15.59 -22.01 52.23
C THR A 584 -16.24 -21.90 50.84
N SER A 585 -15.81 -20.92 50.06
CA SER A 585 -15.75 -21.02 48.58
C SER A 585 -14.39 -21.60 48.17
N PRO A 586 -14.28 -22.29 47.02
CA PRO A 586 -13.04 -22.98 46.62
C PRO A 586 -11.90 -21.99 46.31
N ILE A 587 -10.72 -22.31 46.83
CA ILE A 587 -9.48 -21.55 46.58
C ILE A 587 -9.00 -21.84 45.15
N ALA A 588 -9.01 -20.83 44.29
CA ALA A 588 -8.26 -20.88 43.04
C ALA A 588 -6.75 -20.95 43.35
N PRO A 589 -5.95 -21.73 42.61
CA PRO A 589 -4.53 -21.86 42.88
C PRO A 589 -3.82 -20.48 42.76
N PRO A 590 -2.80 -20.21 43.60
CA PRO A 590 -2.10 -18.92 43.56
C PRO A 590 -1.46 -18.71 42.19
N ALA A 591 -1.72 -17.55 41.58
CA ALA A 591 -1.08 -17.17 40.33
C ALA A 591 0.45 -17.14 40.52
N PRO A 592 1.24 -17.65 39.55
CA PRO A 592 2.69 -17.58 39.63
C PRO A 592 3.15 -16.11 39.66
N PRO A 593 4.25 -15.79 40.36
CA PRO A 593 4.67 -14.41 40.55
C PRO A 593 4.98 -13.74 39.21
N SER A 594 4.35 -12.59 38.97
CA SER A 594 4.52 -11.75 37.79
C SER A 594 5.96 -11.20 37.72
N ARG A 595 6.82 -11.90 36.97
CA ARG A 595 8.20 -11.50 36.75
C ARG A 595 8.26 -10.22 35.91
N THR A 596 8.63 -9.11 36.55
CA THR A 596 9.00 -7.86 35.90
C THR A 596 10.33 -7.99 35.17
N GLY A 597 10.28 -8.56 33.96
CA GLY A 597 11.36 -8.54 32.98
C GLY A 597 10.76 -8.37 31.59
N ALA A 598 11.44 -7.62 30.72
CA ALA A 598 11.04 -7.49 29.32
C ALA A 598 11.04 -8.88 28.69
N SER A 599 9.86 -9.40 28.37
CA SER A 599 9.74 -10.75 27.79
C SER A 599 10.22 -10.73 26.35
N ASP A 600 11.02 -11.70 25.96
CA ASP A 600 11.49 -11.86 24.59
C ASP A 600 10.33 -12.39 23.71
N PRO A 601 10.08 -11.89 22.48
CA PRO A 601 9.17 -12.55 21.54
C PRO A 601 9.51 -14.04 21.29
N ALA A 602 10.76 -14.47 21.45
CA ALA A 602 11.15 -15.89 21.44
C ALA A 602 10.50 -16.70 22.58
N THR A 603 10.05 -16.06 23.66
CA THR A 603 9.30 -16.70 24.77
C THR A 603 7.77 -16.55 24.65
N ALA A 604 7.28 -15.83 23.65
CA ALA A 604 5.87 -15.44 23.57
C ALA A 604 5.01 -16.36 22.68
N ALA A 605 3.82 -16.73 23.19
CA ALA A 605 2.80 -17.45 22.43
C ALA A 605 2.51 -16.80 21.07
N ARG A 606 2.27 -17.62 20.05
CA ARG A 606 1.91 -17.22 18.68
C ARG A 606 2.92 -16.27 18.02
N CYS A 607 4.17 -16.20 18.50
CA CYS A 607 5.21 -15.34 17.93
C CYS A 607 6.25 -16.21 17.22
N PHE A 608 6.48 -15.93 15.93
CA PHE A 608 7.33 -16.72 15.05
C PHE A 608 8.34 -15.85 14.30
N ARG A 609 9.63 -16.22 14.37
CA ARG A 609 10.71 -15.62 13.58
C ARG A 609 10.53 -15.99 12.11
N ALA A 610 10.83 -15.07 11.21
CA ALA A 610 10.89 -15.30 9.77
C ALA A 610 12.36 -15.30 9.29
N PRO A 611 12.68 -15.85 8.09
CA PRO A 611 14.06 -15.88 7.59
C PRO A 611 14.69 -14.50 7.33
N ASP A 612 13.91 -13.42 7.38
CA ASP A 612 14.39 -12.03 7.36
C ASP A 612 14.66 -11.47 8.77
N GLY A 613 14.76 -12.33 9.79
CA GLY A 613 15.01 -11.99 11.19
C GLY A 613 13.83 -11.34 11.92
N ARG A 614 12.73 -10.99 11.22
CA ARG A 614 11.58 -10.31 11.83
C ARG A 614 10.70 -11.28 12.61
N TRP A 615 10.23 -10.85 13.77
CA TRP A 615 9.19 -11.54 14.52
C TRP A 615 7.80 -11.21 13.96
N TRP A 616 6.98 -12.24 13.78
CA TRP A 616 5.60 -12.16 13.33
C TRP A 616 4.66 -12.73 14.40
N HIS A 617 3.64 -11.97 14.78
CA HIS A 617 2.59 -12.45 15.69
C HIS A 617 1.38 -12.97 14.90
N ARG A 618 0.97 -14.22 15.17
CA ARG A 618 -0.22 -14.87 14.58
C ARG A 618 -1.47 -14.52 15.38
N ILE A 619 -2.51 -14.09 14.66
CA ILE A 619 -3.85 -13.83 15.18
C ILE A 619 -4.82 -14.77 14.47
N ASP A 620 -5.55 -15.55 15.25
CA ASP A 620 -6.60 -16.44 14.75
C ASP A 620 -7.92 -15.62 14.63
N ILE A 621 -8.54 -15.54 13.45
CA ILE A 621 -9.63 -14.59 13.18
C ILE A 621 -10.99 -15.14 13.61
N THR A 622 -11.71 -14.36 14.42
CA THR A 622 -13.08 -14.64 14.88
C THR A 622 -14.08 -13.68 14.23
N ALA A 623 -15.39 -13.99 14.32
CA ALA A 623 -16.44 -13.06 13.94
C ALA A 623 -16.35 -11.73 14.72
N ASP A 624 -15.93 -11.79 15.99
CA ASP A 624 -15.80 -10.61 16.86
C ASP A 624 -14.68 -9.68 16.39
N HIS A 625 -13.55 -10.23 15.91
CA HIS A 625 -12.48 -9.43 15.30
C HIS A 625 -12.96 -8.71 14.02
N LEU A 626 -13.87 -9.32 13.25
CA LEU A 626 -14.50 -8.71 12.06
C LEU A 626 -15.61 -7.71 12.41
N ASN A 627 -16.22 -7.83 13.59
CA ASN A 627 -17.08 -6.81 14.19
C ASN A 627 -16.28 -5.64 14.79
N GLY A 628 -15.01 -5.89 15.13
CA GLY A 628 -14.05 -4.89 15.55
C GLY A 628 -13.64 -4.96 17.02
N ALA A 629 -13.91 -6.09 17.70
CA ALA A 629 -13.44 -6.34 19.06
C ALA A 629 -11.91 -6.20 19.18
N PRO A 630 -11.39 -5.76 20.35
CA PRO A 630 -9.97 -5.54 20.55
C PRO A 630 -9.20 -6.87 20.53
N VAL A 631 -8.03 -6.87 19.89
CA VAL A 631 -7.21 -8.07 19.71
C VAL A 631 -6.01 -8.01 20.66
N ALA A 632 -5.99 -8.91 21.65
CA ALA A 632 -4.90 -9.01 22.62
C ALA A 632 -3.58 -9.40 21.94
N VAL A 633 -2.48 -8.82 22.41
CA VAL A 633 -1.13 -9.00 21.88
C VAL A 633 -0.19 -9.48 23.00
N PRO A 634 0.68 -10.47 22.77
CA PRO A 634 1.61 -10.95 23.78
C PRO A 634 2.56 -9.85 24.30
N THR A 635 2.72 -9.79 25.62
CA THR A 635 3.58 -8.84 26.35
C THR A 635 4.98 -8.69 25.75
N GLY A 636 5.63 -9.80 25.42
CA GLY A 636 7.00 -9.76 24.88
C GLY A 636 7.09 -9.20 23.47
N TYR A 637 6.14 -9.56 22.61
CA TYR A 637 6.04 -9.00 21.27
C TYR A 637 5.69 -7.50 21.32
N ALA A 638 4.77 -7.08 22.19
CA ALA A 638 4.47 -5.65 22.39
C ALA A 638 5.71 -4.86 22.89
N THR A 639 6.52 -5.46 23.77
CA THR A 639 7.75 -4.85 24.28
C THR A 639 8.85 -4.77 23.20
N HIS A 640 8.95 -5.78 22.34
CA HIS A 640 9.83 -5.78 21.15
C HIS A 640 9.46 -4.66 20.15
N LEU A 641 8.17 -4.31 20.05
CA LEU A 641 7.70 -3.14 19.29
C LEU A 641 7.90 -1.79 20.02
N GLY A 642 8.59 -1.77 21.16
CA GLY A 642 8.85 -0.56 21.94
C GLY A 642 7.64 -0.01 22.70
N LEU A 643 6.52 -0.76 22.77
CA LEU A 643 5.36 -0.38 23.57
C LEU A 643 5.65 -0.60 25.07
N GLN A 644 5.11 0.27 25.91
CA GLN A 644 5.22 0.20 27.37
C GLN A 644 3.82 0.31 28.01
N PRO A 645 3.62 -0.22 29.23
CA PRO A 645 2.38 -0.03 30.00
C PRO A 645 1.94 1.44 30.06
N GLY A 646 0.65 1.71 29.85
CA GLY A 646 0.09 3.07 29.83
C GLY A 646 0.44 3.91 28.58
N ARG A 647 1.14 3.34 27.59
CA ARG A 647 1.41 3.99 26.30
C ARG A 647 0.53 3.40 25.19
N LEU A 648 0.47 4.13 24.07
CA LEU A 648 -0.10 3.69 22.81
C LEU A 648 0.91 3.88 21.67
N LEU A 649 0.85 2.98 20.71
CA LEU A 649 1.60 3.00 19.46
C LEU A 649 0.60 3.10 18.31
N CYS A 650 0.61 4.23 17.61
CA CYS A 650 -0.10 4.40 16.35
C CYS A 650 0.69 3.70 15.25
N LEU A 651 0.01 2.91 14.42
CA LEU A 651 0.62 2.09 13.37
C LEU A 651 -0.14 2.27 12.05
N THR A 652 0.58 2.47 10.95
CA THR A 652 0.02 2.56 9.61
C THR A 652 0.01 1.19 8.95
N ALA A 653 -1.16 0.59 8.80
CA ALA A 653 -1.37 -0.67 8.10
C ALA A 653 -1.30 -0.50 6.56
N PRO A 654 -1.26 -1.60 5.78
CA PRO A 654 -1.11 -1.54 4.34
C PRO A 654 -2.30 -0.81 3.69
N GLY A 655 -2.03 0.25 2.92
CA GLY A 655 -3.07 1.10 2.34
C GLY A 655 -3.63 2.18 3.29
N ALA A 656 -2.80 2.63 4.24
CA ALA A 656 -3.02 3.80 5.09
C ALA A 656 -4.11 3.70 6.18
N ASP A 657 -4.51 2.48 6.57
CA ASP A 657 -5.32 2.30 7.79
C ASP A 657 -4.53 2.71 9.03
N LEU A 658 -5.04 3.66 9.82
CA LEU A 658 -4.47 3.97 11.14
C LEU A 658 -5.00 2.97 12.17
N LEU A 659 -4.12 2.10 12.65
CA LEU A 659 -4.36 1.17 13.75
C LEU A 659 -3.75 1.74 15.05
N VAL A 660 -4.34 1.42 16.19
CA VAL A 660 -3.80 1.80 17.50
C VAL A 660 -3.61 0.56 18.36
N LEU A 661 -2.36 0.33 18.76
CA LEU A 661 -1.97 -0.68 19.74
C LEU A 661 -1.80 0.01 21.10
N VAL A 662 -2.63 -0.34 22.08
CA VAL A 662 -2.70 0.30 23.40
C VAL A 662 -2.30 -0.70 24.48
N TRP A 663 -1.49 -0.27 25.46
CA TRP A 663 -1.23 -1.07 26.66
C TRP A 663 -2.03 -0.51 27.84
N ARG A 664 -3.14 -1.19 28.18
CA ARG A 664 -3.93 -0.91 29.40
C ARG A 664 -3.42 -1.84 30.50
N ASP A 665 -4.21 -2.81 30.95
CA ASP A 665 -3.75 -3.92 31.81
C ASP A 665 -2.90 -4.92 31.02
N GLN A 666 -3.24 -5.12 29.74
CA GLN A 666 -2.50 -5.92 28.76
C GLN A 666 -2.37 -5.13 27.44
N PRO A 667 -1.41 -5.49 26.55
CA PRO A 667 -1.34 -4.89 25.22
C PRO A 667 -2.44 -5.44 24.30
N ALA A 668 -3.13 -4.56 23.58
CA ALA A 668 -4.14 -4.96 22.59
C ALA A 668 -4.27 -3.93 21.45
N PHE A 669 -4.54 -4.39 20.24
CA PHE A 669 -5.06 -3.51 19.19
C PHE A 669 -6.49 -3.15 19.51
N ASP A 670 -6.81 -1.86 19.51
CA ASP A 670 -8.14 -1.34 19.86
C ASP A 670 -9.19 -1.83 18.84
N SER A 671 -8.81 -1.89 17.56
CA SER A 671 -9.50 -2.68 16.54
C SER A 671 -8.59 -3.00 15.35
N LEU A 672 -8.65 -4.23 14.82
CA LEU A 672 -8.04 -4.61 13.54
C LEU A 672 -9.02 -4.60 12.36
N ARG A 673 -10.27 -4.17 12.58
CA ARG A 673 -11.36 -4.24 11.59
C ARG A 673 -11.02 -3.64 10.20
N PRO A 674 -10.32 -2.48 10.07
CA PRO A 674 -9.99 -1.92 8.75
C PRO A 674 -9.09 -2.87 7.95
N LEU A 675 -8.01 -3.34 8.57
CA LEU A 675 -7.05 -4.29 8.02
C LEU A 675 -7.73 -5.60 7.59
N LEU A 676 -8.57 -6.17 8.46
CA LEU A 676 -9.24 -7.45 8.20
C LEU A 676 -10.26 -7.35 7.06
N ARG A 677 -10.99 -6.24 6.97
CA ARG A 677 -11.88 -5.95 5.82
C ARG A 677 -11.08 -5.83 4.52
N ARG A 678 -9.98 -5.08 4.53
CA ARG A 678 -9.11 -4.86 3.37
C ARG A 678 -8.48 -6.14 2.83
N GLN A 679 -8.18 -7.11 3.70
CA GLN A 679 -7.69 -8.44 3.32
C GLN A 679 -8.79 -9.47 3.04
N ALA A 680 -10.06 -9.05 3.02
CA ALA A 680 -11.25 -9.90 2.91
C ALA A 680 -11.17 -11.13 3.84
N ALA A 681 -10.81 -10.91 5.10
CA ALA A 681 -10.62 -11.96 6.09
C ALA A 681 -11.96 -12.55 6.56
N GLN A 682 -12.01 -13.87 6.70
CA GLN A 682 -13.16 -14.63 7.17
C GLN A 682 -12.89 -15.25 8.56
N PRO A 683 -13.93 -15.61 9.34
CA PRO A 683 -13.73 -16.37 10.58
C PRO A 683 -13.01 -17.69 10.29
N GLY A 684 -11.96 -18.00 11.05
CA GLY A 684 -11.09 -19.16 10.81
C GLY A 684 -9.83 -18.86 9.99
N ASP A 685 -9.76 -17.73 9.27
CA ASP A 685 -8.50 -17.27 8.67
C ASP A 685 -7.47 -16.97 9.78
N ARG A 686 -6.18 -16.98 9.43
CA ARG A 686 -5.09 -16.60 10.33
C ARG A 686 -4.35 -15.40 9.74
N VAL A 687 -4.16 -14.34 10.51
CA VAL A 687 -3.40 -13.16 10.06
C VAL A 687 -2.12 -13.06 10.87
N PHE A 688 -0.99 -13.05 10.18
CA PHE A 688 0.33 -12.83 10.76
C PHE A 688 0.67 -11.35 10.58
N ILE A 689 0.96 -10.66 11.68
CA ILE A 689 1.39 -9.25 11.66
C ILE A 689 2.87 -9.11 12.04
N THR A 690 3.57 -8.17 11.42
CA THR A 690 4.86 -7.66 11.89
C THR A 690 4.87 -6.13 11.79
N VAL A 691 5.79 -5.45 12.48
CA VAL A 691 5.88 -3.99 12.48
C VAL A 691 7.32 -3.56 12.21
N ALA A 692 7.48 -2.58 11.33
CA ALA A 692 8.76 -1.98 10.99
C ALA A 692 8.64 -0.45 11.10
N GLY A 693 9.24 0.12 12.16
CA GLY A 693 9.02 1.52 12.53
C GLY A 693 7.58 1.76 12.97
N ASP A 694 6.88 2.66 12.28
CA ASP A 694 5.44 2.93 12.46
C ASP A 694 4.54 2.14 11.48
N ARG A 695 5.10 1.34 10.58
CA ARG A 695 4.34 0.59 9.58
C ARG A 695 4.04 -0.83 10.04
N LEU A 696 2.78 -1.25 9.93
CA LEU A 696 2.35 -2.63 10.17
C LEU A 696 2.23 -3.36 8.83
N ASP A 697 3.00 -4.44 8.69
CA ASP A 697 2.87 -5.45 7.64
C ASP A 697 1.92 -6.54 8.13
N ALA A 698 1.06 -7.07 7.25
CA ALA A 698 0.13 -8.15 7.58
C ALA A 698 -0.02 -9.15 6.44
N ARG A 699 0.02 -10.45 6.74
CA ARG A 699 -0.15 -11.55 5.79
C ARG A 699 -1.33 -12.42 6.22
N LYS A 700 -2.33 -12.57 5.35
CA LYS A 700 -3.44 -13.50 5.56
C LYS A 700 -3.09 -14.91 5.06
N LEU A 701 -3.36 -15.90 5.89
CA LEU A 701 -3.34 -17.32 5.57
C LEU A 701 -4.79 -17.83 5.68
N PRO A 702 -5.43 -18.24 4.57
CA PRO A 702 -6.85 -18.60 4.59
C PRO A 702 -7.13 -19.89 5.36
N ALA A 703 -8.37 -20.01 5.85
CA ALA A 703 -8.92 -21.21 6.48
C ALA A 703 -8.94 -22.41 5.50
N THR A 704 -7.82 -23.11 5.40
CA THR A 704 -7.64 -24.30 4.55
C THR A 704 -8.05 -25.55 5.32
N ASP A 705 -8.75 -26.50 4.69
CA ASP A 705 -8.92 -27.82 5.31
C ASP A 705 -7.57 -28.54 5.34
N LEU A 706 -7.14 -28.89 6.56
CA LEU A 706 -5.88 -29.58 6.82
C LEU A 706 -6.07 -31.07 7.13
N SER A 707 -7.30 -31.60 7.07
CA SER A 707 -7.64 -32.99 7.42
C SER A 707 -6.74 -34.04 6.76
N GLY A 708 -6.42 -33.86 5.47
CA GLY A 708 -5.54 -34.75 4.70
C GLY A 708 -4.02 -34.53 4.87
N TYR A 709 -3.58 -33.58 5.69
CA TYR A 709 -2.16 -33.28 5.91
C TYR A 709 -1.61 -34.06 7.11
N SER A 710 -0.33 -34.43 7.08
CA SER A 710 0.35 -35.07 8.22
C SER A 710 0.38 -34.11 9.43
N PRO A 711 0.35 -34.61 10.69
CA PRO A 711 0.27 -33.73 11.86
C PRO A 711 1.43 -32.72 11.93
N THR A 712 2.63 -33.11 11.52
CA THR A 712 3.80 -32.21 11.43
C THR A 712 3.63 -31.12 10.37
N ALA A 713 2.99 -31.42 9.23
CA ALA A 713 2.64 -30.42 8.22
C ALA A 713 1.53 -29.48 8.71
N ARG A 714 0.58 -29.96 9.53
CA ARG A 714 -0.43 -29.11 10.19
C ARG A 714 0.23 -28.16 11.21
N ALA A 715 1.12 -28.68 12.04
CA ALA A 715 1.94 -27.88 12.97
C ALA A 715 2.77 -26.81 12.24
N LEU A 716 3.40 -27.16 11.12
CA LEU A 716 4.17 -26.25 10.28
C LEU A 716 3.29 -25.14 9.67
N HIS A 717 2.12 -25.50 9.14
CA HIS A 717 1.11 -24.56 8.62
C HIS A 717 0.59 -23.61 9.70
N LEU A 718 0.41 -24.08 10.95
CA LEU A 718 0.02 -23.23 12.10
C LEU A 718 1.07 -22.17 12.47
N SER A 719 2.33 -22.34 12.08
CA SER A 719 3.39 -21.30 12.18
C SER A 719 3.38 -20.31 11.00
N GLY A 720 2.55 -20.53 9.97
CA GLY A 720 2.51 -19.72 8.76
C GLY A 720 3.53 -20.11 7.68
N TYR A 721 4.04 -21.34 7.71
CA TYR A 721 4.86 -21.90 6.63
C TYR A 721 4.04 -22.93 5.85
N THR A 722 3.83 -22.70 4.54
CA THR A 722 2.87 -23.45 3.71
C THR A 722 3.50 -24.35 2.66
N ALA A 723 4.81 -24.25 2.42
CA ALA A 723 5.50 -25.11 1.47
C ALA A 723 5.61 -26.55 2.02
N PRO A 724 5.58 -27.59 1.16
CA PRO A 724 5.79 -28.95 1.59
C PRO A 724 7.20 -29.13 2.17
N ALA A 725 7.31 -29.90 3.25
CA ALA A 725 8.55 -30.24 3.93
C ALA A 725 8.50 -31.69 4.42
N SER A 726 9.66 -32.32 4.60
CA SER A 726 9.72 -33.61 5.31
C SER A 726 9.37 -33.42 6.79
N THR A 727 9.05 -34.51 7.50
CA THR A 727 8.84 -34.47 8.95
C THR A 727 10.05 -33.89 9.70
N GLU A 728 11.26 -34.25 9.26
CA GLU A 728 12.51 -33.79 9.88
C GLU A 728 12.76 -32.29 9.61
N ASP A 729 12.53 -31.84 8.38
CA ASP A 729 12.70 -30.43 8.00
C ASP A 729 11.62 -29.55 8.64
N ALA A 730 10.39 -30.04 8.74
CA ALA A 730 9.30 -29.35 9.44
C ALA A 730 9.64 -29.09 10.92
N LEU A 731 10.26 -30.05 11.61
CA LEU A 731 10.73 -29.89 12.99
C LEU A 731 11.89 -28.89 13.08
N LYS A 732 12.89 -28.97 12.18
CA LYS A 732 14.00 -28.00 12.12
C LYS A 732 13.51 -26.56 11.83
N ILE A 733 12.54 -26.41 10.93
CA ILE A 733 11.93 -25.12 10.62
C ILE A 733 11.14 -24.60 11.82
N LEU A 734 10.31 -25.43 12.47
CA LEU A 734 9.57 -25.03 13.68
C LEU A 734 10.52 -24.58 14.81
N SER A 735 11.63 -25.30 15.04
CA SER A 735 12.68 -24.92 15.99
C SER A 735 13.22 -23.51 15.71
N ARG A 736 13.78 -23.28 14.51
CA ARG A 736 14.37 -21.99 14.09
C ARG A 736 13.38 -20.82 14.02
N ARG A 737 12.08 -21.10 14.03
CA ARG A 737 11.03 -20.08 14.03
C ARG A 737 10.50 -19.74 15.41
N ILE A 738 10.94 -20.44 16.47
CA ILE A 738 10.61 -20.08 17.86
C ILE A 738 11.83 -19.70 18.71
N THR A 739 13.04 -20.07 18.29
CA THR A 739 14.32 -19.60 18.87
C THR A 739 14.80 -18.31 18.19
N ASP A 740 15.72 -17.58 18.82
CA ASP A 740 16.34 -16.36 18.26
C ASP A 740 17.70 -16.63 17.57
N SER A 741 18.33 -17.78 17.86
CA SER A 741 19.61 -18.22 17.29
C SER A 741 19.43 -19.34 16.25
N ASP A 742 20.01 -19.16 15.06
CA ASP A 742 19.86 -20.07 13.92
C ASP A 742 20.59 -21.42 14.07
N ASP A 743 21.54 -21.49 15.01
CA ASP A 743 22.27 -22.71 15.43
C ASP A 743 21.48 -23.58 16.44
N GLU A 744 20.47 -23.04 17.14
CA GLU A 744 19.65 -23.81 18.08
C GLU A 744 18.52 -24.57 17.37
N ALA A 745 18.92 -25.63 16.67
CA ALA A 745 18.02 -26.69 16.22
C ALA A 745 17.86 -27.75 17.31
N PHE A 746 16.65 -27.91 17.87
CA PHE A 746 16.37 -29.00 18.81
C PHE A 746 16.54 -30.36 18.13
N ALA A 747 17.51 -31.14 18.59
CA ALA A 747 17.78 -32.49 18.09
C ALA A 747 16.75 -33.54 18.54
N ASP A 748 15.92 -33.20 19.55
CA ASP A 748 14.86 -34.04 20.11
C ASP A 748 13.46 -33.39 19.87
N PRO A 749 12.51 -34.11 19.23
CA PRO A 749 11.15 -33.63 19.05
C PRO A 749 10.38 -33.38 20.36
N GLN A 750 10.65 -34.13 21.44
CA GLN A 750 9.93 -33.96 22.71
C GLN A 750 10.28 -32.61 23.36
N SER A 751 11.56 -32.25 23.38
CA SER A 751 12.06 -30.95 23.84
C SER A 751 11.41 -29.77 23.08
N LEU A 752 11.18 -29.91 21.77
CA LEU A 752 10.45 -28.91 20.97
C LEU A 752 8.96 -28.82 21.37
N VAL A 753 8.30 -29.95 21.61
CA VAL A 753 6.90 -30.00 22.10
C VAL A 753 6.78 -29.35 23.48
N ASP A 754 7.73 -29.59 24.38
CA ASP A 754 7.71 -29.04 25.73
C ASP A 754 7.96 -27.53 25.73
N LEU A 755 8.87 -27.03 24.88
CA LEU A 755 9.08 -25.59 24.68
C LEU A 755 7.84 -24.91 24.08
N LEU A 756 7.21 -25.47 23.05
CA LEU A 756 5.97 -24.94 22.47
C LEU A 756 4.85 -24.89 23.54
N SER A 757 4.74 -25.94 24.37
CA SER A 757 3.79 -25.99 25.48
C SER A 757 4.06 -24.89 26.52
N LEU A 758 5.34 -24.63 26.85
CA LEU A 758 5.77 -23.58 27.78
C LEU A 758 5.53 -22.16 27.24
N ARG A 759 5.71 -21.93 25.93
CA ARG A 759 5.38 -20.66 25.26
C ARG A 759 3.87 -20.39 25.22
N GLY A 760 3.06 -21.45 25.27
CA GLY A 760 1.61 -21.39 25.13
C GLY A 760 1.08 -21.79 23.75
N ASP A 761 1.94 -22.23 22.83
CA ASP A 761 1.64 -22.70 21.46
C ASP A 761 1.04 -24.12 21.47
N ASN A 762 0.00 -24.31 22.29
CA ASN A 762 -0.58 -25.61 22.62
C ASN A 762 -1.27 -26.29 21.44
N ASP A 763 -1.72 -25.54 20.43
CA ASP A 763 -2.24 -26.04 19.16
C ASP A 763 -1.14 -26.72 18.32
N ILE A 764 0.03 -26.07 18.20
CA ILE A 764 1.18 -26.62 17.49
C ILE A 764 1.73 -27.83 18.25
N ALA A 765 1.85 -27.72 19.58
CA ALA A 765 2.31 -28.82 20.43
C ALA A 765 1.35 -30.03 20.41
N ALA A 766 0.03 -29.81 20.31
CA ALA A 766 -0.94 -30.90 20.18
C ALA A 766 -0.80 -31.66 18.85
N GLU A 767 -0.61 -30.94 17.74
CA GLU A 767 -0.40 -31.56 16.43
C GLU A 767 0.92 -32.35 16.36
N LEU A 768 2.01 -31.82 16.94
CA LEU A 768 3.27 -32.56 17.03
C LEU A 768 3.14 -33.83 17.90
N ARG A 769 2.48 -33.75 19.07
CA ARG A 769 2.20 -34.94 19.90
C ARG A 769 1.36 -35.97 19.15
N ALA A 770 0.33 -35.55 18.41
CA ALA A 770 -0.48 -36.45 17.57
C ALA A 770 0.35 -37.13 16.48
N GLY A 771 1.36 -36.45 15.92
CA GLY A 771 2.34 -37.04 15.00
C GLY A 771 3.24 -38.08 15.68
N MET A 772 3.73 -37.80 16.88
CA MET A 772 4.59 -38.72 17.65
C MET A 772 3.84 -40.00 18.05
N PHE A 773 2.59 -39.90 18.52
CA PHE A 773 1.76 -41.07 18.83
C PHE A 773 1.28 -41.86 17.61
N ALA A 774 1.38 -41.31 16.40
CA ALA A 774 1.05 -42.00 15.14
C ALA A 774 2.27 -42.72 14.52
N ALA A 775 3.45 -42.66 15.15
CA ALA A 775 4.70 -43.22 14.67
C ALA A 775 5.24 -44.38 15.54
N HIS A 776 4.38 -44.97 16.39
CA HIS A 776 4.69 -46.07 17.32
C HIS A 776 3.61 -47.16 17.25
#